data_AF-A0A1Q6LD13-F1
#
_entry.id   AF-A0A1Q6LD13-F1
#
_cell.length_a   1.000
_cell.length_b   1.000
_cell.length_c   1.000
_cell.angle_alpha   90.00
_cell.angle_beta   90.00
_cell.angle_gamma   90.00
#
_symmetry.space_group_name_H-M   'P 1'
#
loop_
_entity.id
_entity.type
_entity.pdbx_description
1 polymer ?
#
loop_
_entity_poly.entity_id
_entity_poly.type
_entity_poly.pdbx_seq_one_letter_code
_entity_poly.pdbx_strand_id
1 'polypeptide(L)'
;MKKMIYICLIIFICISAISTIDFANTSNTKSTTIEDGEYVLESSLDRNKVVTVTAKSKLQGANVAMYEDEGFAAQRYKITKLNDGYYKIQSINSGKVLDVYAGLKQSGTNVQQYTWNNTDAQKWKILSKGNGYYSFISKCNGLYLDIYAGSTNNGANVQVYKGNGSNAQKFYLRKFSKMQGTKTLSDGIYTIKTAVNTKKAVTISSNYKELGANVELAEYKNLARQQFKFTYLNNGYYKIESVGSGKVLDVYAGLTKSGTNVQQYNWNNSDAQQWIVKKESNGYYSIVSKCNDLYLDIWAGIAKDGANVQIYKGNGSKAQMFEIQEYKQNIGISERVLKDGIYNIKTGLDKNRYVEITNESTSNLANVQIWSKTNKQNQQIKLTYLNEGYYKMEAVHSGKVIDVYGAGKTNGTNVDQYDWNNSDAQKWIIKDAGNGYFNIISKCNGLYMDVYAGINQNGINVDMYTGNGTNAQKFKFIEASKNDSNILIDGIYSITSALSGNVNLDVLGGGKTNGTNVGIWKANDTMQQRFSVKYEKDGYYKIQAMHSGKVLEVAGSSKNNGANVQQHTWNNTDNQKWYIKYANAGYYYIVSKCNGLYMDIYTGSNQNGTNVQVYKGNSSNAQKFKFVSASFGIDVSKYQGNIDFDKLVNSKRVDFIISRAGYYSETRKKFIVDETFSRNYQESKKRNLPIGSYIYSYALNKEDAINEANQLINYFKSINATKLDLPVFIDIEDSSQSGLSKSQITEICLAYGEQMKKAGYKTGIYASKYWYMTKIDISKLPADYCLWVASYGNNDGTIPDNVYQYKEKHDIWQYTSTGNIPGINGNVDMNISYKNIK
;
A
#
# COMPACT_ATOMS: atom_id res chain seq x y z
N MET A 1 -43.28 41.43 -17.72
CA MET A 1 -42.43 42.36 -18.52
C MET A 1 -41.40 41.52 -19.30
N LYS A 2 -40.80 42.04 -20.38
CA LYS A 2 -39.85 41.40 -21.35
C LYS A 2 -39.11 40.11 -20.85
N LYS A 3 -39.20 38.96 -21.55
CA LYS A 3 -38.36 38.51 -22.72
C LYS A 3 -36.85 38.47 -22.37
N MET A 4 -36.04 37.43 -22.65
CA MET A 4 -36.00 36.25 -23.57
C MET A 4 -35.03 35.19 -22.92
N ILE A 5 -34.69 33.95 -23.34
CA ILE A 5 -34.88 32.96 -24.45
C ILE A 5 -34.31 31.59 -23.91
N TYR A 6 -34.57 30.34 -24.36
CA TYR A 6 -35.69 29.64 -25.05
C TYR A 6 -35.37 28.12 -25.16
N ILE A 7 -36.32 27.32 -25.69
CA ILE A 7 -36.15 26.01 -26.38
C ILE A 7 -35.78 24.74 -25.55
N CYS A 8 -36.25 23.51 -25.83
CA CYS A 8 -37.50 22.89 -26.36
C CYS A 8 -37.17 21.44 -26.85
N LEU A 9 -38.05 20.43 -26.83
CA LEU A 9 -39.36 20.26 -26.16
C LEU A 9 -39.63 18.75 -25.91
N ILE A 10 -40.75 18.45 -25.23
CA ILE A 10 -41.34 17.13 -24.94
C ILE A 10 -42.39 16.77 -26.01
N ILE A 11 -42.84 15.51 -26.17
CA ILE A 11 -44.26 15.04 -26.29
C ILE A 11 -44.37 13.56 -26.78
N PHE A 12 -45.54 12.95 -26.54
CA PHE A 12 -45.83 11.51 -26.61
C PHE A 12 -47.25 11.27 -27.22
N ILE A 13 -47.46 10.15 -27.93
CA ILE A 13 -48.76 9.57 -28.40
C ILE A 13 -49.55 10.33 -29.51
N CYS A 14 -50.02 9.55 -30.50
CA CYS A 14 -51.32 9.75 -31.18
C CYS A 14 -51.86 8.37 -31.66
N ILE A 15 -53.13 8.26 -32.08
CA ILE A 15 -53.88 6.99 -32.22
C ILE A 15 -54.59 6.82 -33.58
N SER A 16 -54.57 5.58 -34.12
CA SER A 16 -55.46 4.95 -35.13
C SER A 16 -55.62 5.54 -36.55
N ALA A 17 -55.50 4.67 -37.58
CA ALA A 17 -56.59 4.21 -38.48
C ALA A 17 -56.23 4.08 -39.99
N ILE A 18 -56.38 2.85 -40.50
CA ILE A 18 -56.80 2.45 -41.87
C ILE A 18 -55.94 2.88 -43.09
N SER A 19 -55.26 1.90 -43.69
CA SER A 19 -55.57 1.41 -45.06
C SER A 19 -54.91 0.04 -45.30
N THR A 20 -55.54 -0.83 -46.10
CA THR A 20 -55.14 -2.24 -46.33
C THR A 20 -54.46 -2.45 -47.68
N ILE A 21 -53.27 -3.06 -47.72
CA ILE A 21 -52.66 -3.71 -48.89
C ILE A 21 -52.05 -5.06 -48.46
N ASP A 22 -51.88 -5.97 -49.42
CA ASP A 22 -51.98 -7.43 -49.26
C ASP A 22 -50.75 -8.21 -48.78
N PHE A 23 -50.96 -9.51 -48.56
CA PHE A 23 -49.95 -10.49 -48.14
C PHE A 23 -48.82 -10.70 -49.17
N ALA A 24 -47.58 -10.43 -48.76
CA ALA A 24 -46.36 -10.94 -49.41
C ALA A 24 -45.53 -11.80 -48.44
N ASN A 25 -45.94 -13.07 -48.27
CA ASN A 25 -45.34 -14.00 -47.29
C ASN A 25 -43.94 -14.49 -47.72
N THR A 26 -42.93 -13.64 -47.53
CA THR A 26 -41.52 -13.98 -47.74
C THR A 26 -40.83 -14.28 -46.41
N SER A 27 -40.89 -15.55 -45.99
CA SER A 27 -40.25 -16.04 -44.76
C SER A 27 -38.72 -16.03 -44.90
N ASN A 28 -38.10 -14.85 -44.76
CA ASN A 28 -36.67 -14.64 -44.92
C ASN A 28 -35.90 -15.12 -43.66
N THR A 29 -36.02 -16.42 -43.37
CA THR A 29 -35.41 -17.07 -42.21
C THR A 29 -33.90 -17.14 -42.38
N LYS A 30 -33.19 -16.11 -41.88
CA LYS A 30 -31.73 -16.15 -41.72
C LYS A 30 -31.31 -17.46 -41.04
N SER A 31 -30.57 -18.29 -41.77
CA SER A 31 -30.05 -19.56 -41.28
C SER A 31 -29.02 -19.32 -40.19
N THR A 32 -29.50 -19.24 -38.95
CA THR A 32 -28.69 -19.01 -37.75
C THR A 32 -27.93 -20.29 -37.44
N THR A 33 -26.69 -20.35 -37.94
CA THR A 33 -25.71 -21.36 -37.54
C THR A 33 -25.49 -21.26 -36.03
N ILE A 34 -25.48 -22.41 -35.33
CA ILE A 34 -25.05 -22.47 -33.94
C ILE A 34 -23.53 -22.37 -33.92
N GLU A 35 -23.00 -21.47 -33.08
CA GLU A 35 -21.56 -21.35 -32.84
C GLU A 35 -21.04 -22.58 -32.10
N ASP A 36 -19.79 -22.97 -32.37
CA ASP A 36 -19.10 -23.98 -31.57
C ASP A 36 -18.96 -23.51 -30.10
N GLY A 37 -19.30 -24.39 -29.15
CA GLY A 37 -19.27 -24.04 -27.73
C GLY A 37 -19.91 -25.07 -26.82
N GLU A 38 -19.87 -24.82 -25.51
CA GLU A 38 -20.65 -25.59 -24.52
C GLU A 38 -22.07 -25.03 -24.40
N TYR A 39 -23.06 -25.90 -24.22
CA TYR A 39 -24.47 -25.56 -24.12
C TYR A 39 -25.19 -26.46 -23.11
N VAL A 40 -26.28 -25.95 -22.56
CA VAL A 40 -27.31 -26.72 -21.86
C VAL A 40 -28.57 -26.72 -22.73
N LEU A 41 -29.19 -27.89 -22.90
CA LEU A 41 -30.39 -28.09 -23.70
C LEU A 41 -31.61 -28.11 -22.75
N GLU A 42 -32.25 -26.96 -22.58
CA GLU A 42 -33.45 -26.79 -21.74
C GLU A 42 -34.72 -27.16 -22.52
N SER A 43 -35.67 -27.86 -21.92
CA SER A 43 -36.95 -28.19 -22.56
C SER A 43 -37.86 -26.96 -22.69
N SER A 44 -38.65 -26.88 -23.77
CA SER A 44 -39.74 -25.89 -23.86
C SER A 44 -41.04 -26.29 -23.13
N LEU A 45 -41.10 -27.51 -22.57
CA LEU A 45 -42.18 -27.95 -21.67
C LEU A 45 -41.97 -27.41 -20.25
N ASP A 46 -40.73 -27.43 -19.76
CA ASP A 46 -40.29 -26.80 -18.52
C ASP A 46 -38.81 -26.43 -18.65
N ARG A 47 -38.50 -25.13 -18.51
CA ARG A 47 -37.16 -24.57 -18.67
C ARG A 47 -36.19 -24.91 -17.54
N ASN A 48 -36.67 -25.52 -16.45
CA ASN A 48 -35.83 -26.09 -15.40
C ASN A 48 -35.38 -27.52 -15.74
N LYS A 49 -36.06 -28.21 -16.68
CA LYS A 49 -35.67 -29.55 -17.13
C LYS A 49 -34.66 -29.46 -18.26
N VAL A 50 -33.57 -30.20 -18.13
CA VAL A 50 -32.47 -30.25 -19.11
C VAL A 50 -32.17 -31.68 -19.54
N VAL A 51 -31.80 -31.82 -20.81
CA VAL A 51 -31.31 -33.09 -21.38
C VAL A 51 -30.09 -33.54 -20.57
N THR A 52 -30.12 -34.76 -20.03
CA THR A 52 -29.15 -35.25 -19.05
C THR A 52 -28.73 -36.69 -19.34
N VAL A 53 -27.43 -36.97 -19.30
CA VAL A 53 -26.92 -38.36 -19.29
C VAL A 53 -27.24 -38.99 -17.93
N THR A 54 -28.04 -40.05 -17.92
CA THR A 54 -28.58 -40.64 -16.69
C THR A 54 -27.49 -41.17 -15.75
N ALA A 55 -27.73 -41.06 -14.44
CA ALA A 55 -26.80 -41.46 -13.38
C ALA A 55 -25.38 -40.86 -13.49
N LYS A 56 -25.19 -39.78 -14.25
CA LYS A 56 -23.88 -39.17 -14.56
C LYS A 56 -22.90 -40.18 -15.18
N SER A 57 -23.42 -41.20 -15.86
CA SER A 57 -22.62 -42.32 -16.37
C SER A 57 -21.59 -41.88 -17.43
N LYS A 58 -20.47 -42.59 -17.51
CA LYS A 58 -19.45 -42.46 -18.57
C LYS A 58 -19.41 -43.67 -19.53
N LEU A 59 -20.25 -44.67 -19.29
CA LEU A 59 -20.37 -45.87 -20.13
C LEU A 59 -20.98 -45.53 -21.51
N GLN A 60 -20.62 -46.31 -22.52
CA GLN A 60 -21.32 -46.29 -23.81
C GLN A 60 -22.70 -46.93 -23.65
N GLY A 61 -23.69 -46.43 -24.40
CA GLY A 61 -25.08 -46.86 -24.29
C GLY A 61 -25.82 -46.38 -23.05
N ALA A 62 -25.21 -45.52 -22.22
CA ALA A 62 -25.91 -44.92 -21.10
C ALA A 62 -27.02 -43.97 -21.59
N ASN A 63 -28.18 -44.02 -20.94
CA ASN A 63 -29.40 -43.38 -21.41
C ASN A 63 -29.34 -41.84 -21.32
N VAL A 64 -30.22 -41.18 -22.08
CA VAL A 64 -30.44 -39.73 -22.03
C VAL A 64 -31.90 -39.45 -21.68
N ALA A 65 -32.11 -38.63 -20.66
CA ALA A 65 -33.44 -38.32 -20.13
C ALA A 65 -33.50 -36.89 -19.58
N MET A 66 -34.72 -36.38 -19.34
CA MET A 66 -34.94 -35.07 -18.74
C MET A 66 -34.78 -35.13 -17.21
N TYR A 67 -34.02 -34.18 -16.64
CA TYR A 67 -33.86 -33.99 -15.19
C TYR A 67 -33.76 -32.49 -14.86
N GLU A 68 -33.91 -32.11 -13.59
CA GLU A 68 -33.65 -30.74 -13.12
C GLU A 68 -32.24 -30.24 -13.50
N ASP A 69 -32.14 -28.95 -13.82
CA ASP A 69 -30.90 -28.21 -14.07
C ASP A 69 -30.06 -28.03 -12.78
N GLU A 70 -29.38 -29.11 -12.36
CA GLU A 70 -28.47 -29.14 -11.21
C GLU A 70 -27.02 -28.74 -11.58
N GLY A 71 -26.80 -28.25 -12.80
CA GLY A 71 -25.51 -27.70 -13.27
C GLY A 71 -24.38 -28.71 -13.49
N PHE A 72 -24.63 -30.01 -13.34
CA PHE A 72 -23.58 -31.03 -13.45
C PHE A 72 -23.05 -31.17 -14.89
N ALA A 73 -21.79 -31.58 -15.04
CA ALA A 73 -21.16 -31.81 -16.35
C ALA A 73 -21.90 -32.83 -17.24
N ALA A 74 -22.77 -33.68 -16.68
CA ALA A 74 -23.60 -34.64 -17.40
C ALA A 74 -24.84 -34.02 -18.10
N GLN A 75 -25.06 -32.71 -17.88
CA GLN A 75 -26.17 -31.90 -18.40
C GLN A 75 -25.68 -30.81 -19.36
N ARG A 76 -24.35 -30.75 -19.58
CA ARG A 76 -23.69 -29.83 -20.51
C ARG A 76 -23.15 -30.60 -21.70
N TYR A 77 -23.27 -30.01 -22.88
CA TYR A 77 -22.83 -30.60 -24.14
C TYR A 77 -22.02 -29.60 -24.95
N LYS A 78 -20.84 -30.00 -25.44
CA LYS A 78 -20.15 -29.28 -26.51
C LYS A 78 -20.88 -29.55 -27.82
N ILE A 79 -21.42 -28.50 -28.43
CA ILE A 79 -21.94 -28.53 -29.79
C ILE A 79 -20.81 -28.10 -30.72
N THR A 80 -20.57 -28.89 -31.76
CA THR A 80 -19.57 -28.61 -32.79
C THR A 80 -20.17 -28.82 -34.16
N LYS A 81 -20.05 -27.82 -35.05
CA LYS A 81 -20.45 -27.90 -36.45
C LYS A 81 -19.48 -28.78 -37.23
N LEU A 82 -20.01 -29.59 -38.15
CA LEU A 82 -19.26 -30.49 -39.02
C LEU A 82 -19.23 -29.95 -40.46
N ASN A 83 -18.23 -30.39 -41.23
CA ASN A 83 -18.05 -29.96 -42.62
C ASN A 83 -19.22 -30.38 -43.54
N ASP A 84 -20.01 -31.40 -43.17
CA ASP A 84 -21.22 -31.83 -43.88
C ASP A 84 -22.48 -31.03 -43.51
N GLY A 85 -22.34 -29.96 -42.70
CA GLY A 85 -23.42 -29.07 -42.30
C GLY A 85 -24.26 -29.55 -41.11
N TYR A 86 -23.98 -30.74 -40.57
CA TYR A 86 -24.60 -31.26 -39.35
C TYR A 86 -23.78 -30.86 -38.11
N TYR A 87 -24.27 -31.20 -36.93
CA TYR A 87 -23.61 -30.93 -35.65
C TYR A 87 -23.38 -32.23 -34.88
N LYS A 88 -22.22 -32.30 -34.20
CA LYS A 88 -21.89 -33.26 -33.16
C LYS A 88 -22.26 -32.66 -31.80
N ILE A 89 -22.91 -33.43 -30.94
CA ILE A 89 -23.36 -32.99 -29.61
C ILE A 89 -22.71 -33.89 -28.56
N GLN A 90 -21.69 -33.40 -27.86
CA GLN A 90 -20.76 -34.17 -27.04
C GLN A 90 -20.88 -33.87 -25.55
N SER A 91 -21.25 -34.84 -24.71
CA SER A 91 -21.38 -34.69 -23.26
C SER A 91 -20.04 -34.32 -22.59
N ILE A 92 -20.03 -33.25 -21.80
CA ILE A 92 -18.83 -32.74 -21.12
C ILE A 92 -18.35 -33.71 -20.02
N ASN A 93 -19.24 -34.53 -19.45
CA ASN A 93 -18.88 -35.51 -18.41
C ASN A 93 -18.08 -36.71 -18.93
N SER A 94 -18.35 -37.15 -20.17
CA SER A 94 -17.93 -38.47 -20.68
C SER A 94 -17.13 -38.41 -21.99
N GLY A 95 -17.14 -37.28 -22.68
CA GLY A 95 -16.58 -37.14 -24.04
C GLY A 95 -17.37 -37.90 -25.12
N LYS A 96 -18.48 -38.57 -24.76
CA LYS A 96 -19.35 -39.32 -25.68
C LYS A 96 -20.42 -38.42 -26.30
N VAL A 97 -20.99 -38.83 -27.42
CA VAL A 97 -21.93 -38.02 -28.22
C VAL A 97 -23.37 -38.53 -28.12
N LEU A 98 -24.35 -37.64 -28.32
CA LEU A 98 -25.74 -38.05 -28.51
C LEU A 98 -25.89 -38.90 -29.77
N ASP A 99 -26.43 -40.10 -29.60
CA ASP A 99 -26.44 -41.19 -30.55
C ASP A 99 -27.83 -41.82 -30.59
N VAL A 100 -28.40 -42.00 -31.79
CA VAL A 100 -29.65 -42.74 -31.98
C VAL A 100 -29.37 -44.24 -31.89
N TYR A 101 -29.99 -44.94 -30.93
CA TYR A 101 -29.70 -46.34 -30.64
C TYR A 101 -29.69 -47.22 -31.91
N ALA A 102 -28.56 -47.87 -32.15
CA ALA A 102 -28.29 -48.73 -33.32
C ALA A 102 -28.60 -48.08 -34.70
N GLY A 103 -28.70 -46.75 -34.78
CA GLY A 103 -29.07 -46.01 -35.98
C GLY A 103 -30.49 -46.29 -36.51
N LEU A 104 -31.38 -46.86 -35.68
CA LEU A 104 -32.70 -47.31 -36.14
C LEU A 104 -33.57 -46.17 -36.68
N LYS A 105 -34.45 -46.50 -37.64
CA LYS A 105 -35.28 -45.55 -38.38
C LYS A 105 -36.70 -45.37 -37.82
N GLN A 106 -36.99 -45.96 -36.66
CA GLN A 106 -38.33 -46.01 -36.08
C GLN A 106 -38.60 -44.81 -35.16
N SER A 107 -39.83 -44.29 -35.18
CA SER A 107 -40.27 -43.32 -34.17
C SER A 107 -40.43 -43.99 -32.82
N GLY A 108 -39.79 -43.44 -31.79
CA GLY A 108 -39.64 -44.06 -30.48
C GLY A 108 -38.27 -44.71 -30.25
N THR A 109 -37.34 -44.68 -31.23
CA THR A 109 -35.96 -45.13 -31.00
C THR A 109 -35.28 -44.27 -29.93
N ASN A 110 -34.62 -44.94 -28.99
CA ASN A 110 -33.96 -44.29 -27.86
C ASN A 110 -32.76 -43.42 -28.26
N VAL A 111 -32.49 -42.35 -27.50
CA VAL A 111 -31.24 -41.58 -27.60
C VAL A 111 -30.34 -41.89 -26.41
N GLN A 112 -29.10 -42.27 -26.71
CA GLN A 112 -28.08 -42.68 -25.76
C GLN A 112 -26.84 -41.78 -25.90
N GLN A 113 -25.86 -41.92 -25.00
CA GLN A 113 -24.50 -41.49 -25.30
C GLN A 113 -23.68 -42.66 -25.89
N TYR A 114 -22.92 -42.41 -26.95
CA TYR A 114 -22.01 -43.41 -27.53
C TYR A 114 -20.64 -42.81 -27.89
N THR A 115 -19.65 -43.68 -28.06
CA THR A 115 -18.30 -43.28 -28.51
C THR A 115 -18.37 -42.73 -29.93
N TRP A 116 -17.69 -41.62 -30.22
CA TRP A 116 -17.73 -41.01 -31.56
C TRP A 116 -17.19 -41.98 -32.62
N ASN A 117 -18.06 -42.38 -33.54
CA ASN A 117 -17.77 -43.32 -34.63
C ASN A 117 -18.04 -42.70 -36.02
N ASN A 118 -18.37 -41.41 -36.08
CA ASN A 118 -18.67 -40.65 -37.30
C ASN A 118 -19.83 -41.20 -38.15
N THR A 119 -20.66 -42.10 -37.61
CA THR A 119 -21.90 -42.54 -38.28
C THR A 119 -22.95 -41.42 -38.26
N ASP A 120 -23.93 -41.52 -39.16
CA ASP A 120 -25.02 -40.55 -39.25
C ASP A 120 -26.06 -40.68 -38.11
N ALA A 121 -25.94 -41.71 -37.26
CA ALA A 121 -26.70 -41.82 -36.00
C ALA A 121 -26.25 -40.80 -34.93
N GLN A 122 -25.08 -40.19 -35.12
CA GLN A 122 -24.42 -39.26 -34.18
C GLN A 122 -24.42 -37.81 -34.67
N LYS A 123 -25.10 -37.53 -35.78
CA LYS A 123 -25.08 -36.24 -36.48
C LYS A 123 -26.47 -35.63 -36.51
N TRP A 124 -26.57 -34.38 -36.07
CA TRP A 124 -27.83 -33.71 -35.80
C TRP A 124 -27.91 -32.40 -36.58
N LYS A 125 -28.98 -32.18 -37.34
CA LYS A 125 -29.29 -30.88 -37.95
C LYS A 125 -30.07 -30.05 -36.93
N ILE A 126 -29.51 -28.91 -36.54
CA ILE A 126 -30.17 -27.98 -35.61
C ILE A 126 -30.94 -26.95 -36.42
N LEU A 127 -32.24 -26.81 -36.15
CA LEU A 127 -33.16 -25.92 -36.87
C LEU A 127 -33.79 -24.92 -35.89
N SER A 128 -33.51 -23.63 -36.09
CA SER A 128 -34.12 -22.55 -35.31
C SER A 128 -35.65 -22.51 -35.49
N LYS A 129 -36.34 -22.22 -34.39
CA LYS A 129 -37.79 -22.00 -34.31
C LYS A 129 -38.14 -20.57 -33.87
N GLY A 130 -37.15 -19.67 -33.85
CA GLY A 130 -37.27 -18.32 -33.28
C GLY A 130 -37.13 -18.31 -31.75
N ASN A 131 -36.97 -17.11 -31.18
CA ASN A 131 -36.95 -16.86 -29.73
C ASN A 131 -36.00 -17.76 -28.92
N GLY A 132 -34.87 -18.18 -29.51
CA GLY A 132 -33.85 -19.04 -28.90
C GLY A 132 -34.22 -20.53 -28.81
N TYR A 133 -35.35 -20.96 -29.37
CA TYR A 133 -35.75 -22.36 -29.43
C TYR A 133 -35.28 -23.04 -30.73
N TYR A 134 -34.94 -24.32 -30.62
CA TYR A 134 -34.41 -25.15 -31.68
C TYR A 134 -35.03 -26.54 -31.66
N SER A 135 -35.16 -27.14 -32.84
CA SER A 135 -35.40 -28.58 -33.01
C SER A 135 -34.13 -29.25 -33.50
N PHE A 136 -33.87 -30.48 -33.03
CA PHE A 136 -32.72 -31.29 -33.43
C PHE A 136 -33.25 -32.45 -34.28
N ILE A 137 -32.69 -32.65 -35.47
CA ILE A 137 -33.15 -33.66 -36.44
C ILE A 137 -31.98 -34.62 -36.71
N SER A 138 -32.16 -35.91 -36.45
CA SER A 138 -31.11 -36.90 -36.68
C SER A 138 -30.88 -37.15 -38.18
N LYS A 139 -29.61 -37.29 -38.57
CA LYS A 139 -29.22 -37.52 -39.96
C LYS A 139 -29.55 -38.94 -40.46
N CYS A 140 -29.50 -39.97 -39.60
CA CYS A 140 -29.73 -41.36 -40.03
C CYS A 140 -31.18 -41.67 -40.46
N ASN A 141 -32.15 -40.87 -40.00
CA ASN A 141 -33.58 -41.19 -40.16
C ASN A 141 -34.50 -39.96 -40.33
N GLY A 142 -34.01 -38.72 -40.20
CA GLY A 142 -34.83 -37.50 -40.34
C GLY A 142 -35.81 -37.25 -39.18
N LEU A 143 -35.73 -38.02 -38.10
CA LEU A 143 -36.60 -37.91 -36.93
C LEU A 143 -36.10 -36.83 -35.96
N TYR A 144 -37.01 -36.29 -35.18
CA TYR A 144 -36.79 -35.16 -34.27
C TYR A 144 -36.44 -35.67 -32.88
N LEU A 145 -35.46 -35.06 -32.22
CA LEU A 145 -35.21 -35.23 -30.79
C LEU A 145 -36.49 -34.83 -30.03
N ASP A 146 -36.97 -35.73 -29.18
CA ASP A 146 -38.33 -35.72 -28.66
C ASP A 146 -38.34 -36.23 -27.20
N ILE A 147 -39.13 -35.58 -26.34
CA ILE A 147 -39.32 -36.01 -24.94
C ILE A 147 -40.54 -36.92 -24.88
N TYR A 148 -40.35 -38.18 -24.47
CA TYR A 148 -41.39 -39.20 -24.50
C TYR A 148 -42.69 -38.75 -23.80
N ALA A 149 -43.80 -38.91 -24.51
CA ALA A 149 -45.15 -38.49 -24.13
C ALA A 149 -45.30 -37.00 -23.74
N GLY A 150 -44.32 -36.15 -24.05
CA GLY A 150 -44.29 -34.75 -23.60
C GLY A 150 -44.17 -34.59 -22.08
N SER A 151 -43.63 -35.58 -21.37
CA SER A 151 -43.58 -35.60 -19.92
C SER A 151 -42.55 -34.61 -19.34
N THR A 152 -42.92 -33.90 -18.28
CA THR A 152 -42.04 -33.02 -17.48
C THR A 152 -41.41 -33.73 -16.28
N ASN A 153 -41.69 -35.02 -16.07
CA ASN A 153 -41.15 -35.78 -14.94
C ASN A 153 -39.64 -36.00 -15.08
N ASN A 154 -38.93 -36.03 -13.93
CA ASN A 154 -37.53 -36.44 -13.91
C ASN A 154 -37.42 -37.91 -14.36
N GLY A 155 -36.50 -38.20 -15.27
CA GLY A 155 -36.40 -39.50 -15.93
C GLY A 155 -37.27 -39.65 -17.19
N ALA A 156 -38.04 -38.63 -17.61
CA ALA A 156 -38.75 -38.66 -18.89
C ALA A 156 -37.76 -38.87 -20.06
N ASN A 157 -37.99 -39.93 -20.82
CA ASN A 157 -36.99 -40.44 -21.76
C ASN A 157 -36.79 -39.52 -22.98
N VAL A 158 -35.55 -39.35 -23.44
CA VAL A 158 -35.25 -38.63 -24.68
C VAL A 158 -35.09 -39.64 -25.81
N GLN A 159 -35.88 -39.46 -26.87
CA GLN A 159 -36.01 -40.36 -28.01
C GLN A 159 -35.90 -39.59 -29.32
N VAL A 160 -35.99 -40.29 -30.45
CA VAL A 160 -36.30 -39.68 -31.75
C VAL A 160 -37.70 -40.07 -32.23
N TYR A 161 -38.48 -39.09 -32.69
CA TYR A 161 -39.87 -39.26 -33.07
C TYR A 161 -40.23 -38.49 -34.36
N LYS A 162 -41.35 -38.84 -35.00
CA LYS A 162 -41.86 -38.13 -36.18
C LYS A 162 -42.11 -36.66 -35.83
N GLY A 163 -41.70 -35.74 -36.71
CA GLY A 163 -41.93 -34.30 -36.53
C GLY A 163 -43.42 -34.00 -36.33
N ASN A 164 -43.78 -33.50 -35.14
CA ASN A 164 -45.17 -33.24 -34.72
C ASN A 164 -45.41 -31.78 -34.29
N GLY A 165 -44.36 -30.96 -34.22
CA GLY A 165 -44.47 -29.53 -33.89
C GLY A 165 -44.78 -29.20 -32.42
N SER A 166 -44.88 -30.21 -31.56
CA SER A 166 -45.12 -30.06 -30.12
C SER A 166 -43.93 -29.43 -29.39
N ASN A 167 -44.16 -29.06 -28.12
CA ASN A 167 -43.09 -28.53 -27.26
C ASN A 167 -42.10 -29.62 -26.79
N ALA A 168 -42.44 -30.91 -26.93
CA ALA A 168 -41.52 -32.03 -26.70
C ALA A 168 -40.35 -32.06 -27.70
N GLN A 169 -40.49 -31.40 -28.85
CA GLN A 169 -39.51 -31.35 -29.95
C GLN A 169 -38.81 -29.98 -30.09
N LYS A 170 -38.88 -29.15 -29.05
CA LYS A 170 -38.31 -27.80 -29.00
C LYS A 170 -37.52 -27.62 -27.72
N PHE A 171 -36.25 -27.25 -27.86
CA PHE A 171 -35.32 -27.02 -26.76
C PHE A 171 -34.71 -25.63 -26.88
N TYR A 172 -34.49 -24.95 -25.77
CA TYR A 172 -33.73 -23.71 -25.72
C TYR A 172 -32.25 -24.02 -25.52
N LEU A 173 -31.38 -23.42 -26.33
CA LEU A 173 -29.93 -23.56 -26.19
C LEU A 173 -29.35 -22.44 -25.33
N ARG A 174 -29.21 -22.69 -24.02
CA ARG A 174 -28.41 -21.80 -23.15
C ARG A 174 -26.94 -22.09 -23.39
N LYS A 175 -26.22 -21.15 -24.02
CA LYS A 175 -24.76 -21.20 -24.15
C LYS A 175 -24.15 -21.21 -22.74
N PHE A 176 -23.30 -22.19 -22.46
CA PHE A 176 -22.59 -22.31 -21.20
C PHE A 176 -21.24 -21.59 -21.34
N SER A 177 -21.08 -20.51 -20.57
CA SER A 177 -19.82 -19.78 -20.41
C SER A 177 -19.53 -19.70 -18.92
N LYS A 178 -18.41 -20.29 -18.47
CA LYS A 178 -18.01 -20.16 -17.06
C LYS A 178 -17.83 -18.68 -16.74
N MET A 179 -18.37 -18.21 -15.62
CA MET A 179 -18.23 -16.80 -15.26
C MET A 179 -16.77 -16.49 -14.98
N GLN A 180 -16.25 -15.41 -15.58
CA GLN A 180 -14.89 -14.95 -15.32
C GLN A 180 -14.96 -13.69 -14.45
N GLY A 181 -14.44 -13.79 -13.22
CA GLY A 181 -14.35 -12.67 -12.31
C GLY A 181 -13.17 -11.74 -12.58
N THR A 182 -13.22 -10.56 -11.98
CA THR A 182 -12.21 -9.50 -12.04
C THR A 182 -11.92 -8.96 -10.64
N LYS A 183 -10.94 -8.06 -10.50
CA LYS A 183 -10.63 -7.41 -9.21
C LYS A 183 -11.62 -6.30 -8.87
N THR A 184 -12.86 -6.69 -8.54
CA THR A 184 -13.98 -5.80 -8.20
C THR A 184 -13.81 -5.04 -6.87
N LEU A 185 -13.01 -5.59 -5.96
CA LEU A 185 -12.65 -5.04 -4.64
C LEU A 185 -11.13 -5.08 -4.43
N SER A 186 -10.61 -4.13 -3.65
CA SER A 186 -9.26 -4.21 -3.10
C SER A 186 -9.13 -5.36 -2.10
N ASP A 187 -7.90 -5.82 -1.86
CA ASP A 187 -7.59 -6.71 -0.75
C ASP A 187 -7.78 -5.94 0.57
N GLY A 188 -8.53 -6.51 1.51
CA GLY A 188 -8.93 -5.81 2.73
C GLY A 188 -9.95 -6.59 3.55
N ILE A 189 -10.41 -6.00 4.65
CA ILE A 189 -11.48 -6.57 5.47
C ILE A 189 -12.79 -5.89 5.09
N TYR A 190 -13.88 -6.65 5.04
CA TYR A 190 -15.22 -6.21 4.65
C TYR A 190 -16.28 -6.82 5.57
N THR A 191 -17.45 -6.17 5.64
CA THR A 191 -18.68 -6.75 6.18
C THR A 191 -19.65 -7.03 5.02
N ILE A 192 -20.48 -8.08 5.15
CA ILE A 192 -21.38 -8.53 4.09
C ILE A 192 -22.81 -8.48 4.65
N LYS A 193 -23.60 -7.46 4.28
CA LYS A 193 -25.01 -7.32 4.72
C LYS A 193 -25.95 -7.74 3.59
N THR A 194 -27.09 -8.36 3.92
CA THR A 194 -28.06 -8.77 2.87
C THR A 194 -28.93 -7.60 2.41
N ALA A 195 -29.17 -7.50 1.10
CA ALA A 195 -30.09 -6.52 0.51
C ALA A 195 -31.58 -6.78 0.88
N VAL A 196 -31.89 -7.95 1.46
CA VAL A 196 -33.22 -8.23 2.05
C VAL A 196 -33.47 -7.34 3.28
N ASN A 197 -32.47 -7.21 4.16
CA ASN A 197 -32.54 -6.39 5.38
C ASN A 197 -31.12 -6.05 5.84
N THR A 198 -30.68 -4.80 5.64
CA THR A 198 -29.31 -4.35 5.95
C THR A 198 -28.98 -4.33 7.45
N LYS A 199 -29.96 -4.55 8.35
CA LYS A 199 -29.69 -4.82 9.78
C LYS A 199 -29.19 -6.25 10.05
N LYS A 200 -29.23 -7.14 9.05
CA LYS A 200 -28.66 -8.51 9.12
C LYS A 200 -27.41 -8.61 8.27
N ALA A 201 -26.38 -9.23 8.83
CA ALA A 201 -25.10 -9.52 8.19
C ALA A 201 -24.82 -11.01 8.16
N VAL A 202 -24.08 -11.45 7.13
CA VAL A 202 -23.48 -12.78 7.08
C VAL A 202 -22.54 -12.92 8.26
N THR A 203 -22.60 -14.07 8.93
CA THR A 203 -21.74 -14.43 10.05
C THR A 203 -21.38 -15.89 9.96
N ILE A 204 -20.25 -16.28 10.57
CA ILE A 204 -20.09 -17.66 11.02
C ILE A 204 -20.98 -17.87 12.25
N SER A 205 -21.57 -19.06 12.43
CA SER A 205 -22.41 -19.44 13.59
C SER A 205 -21.69 -19.34 14.95
N SER A 206 -22.41 -19.52 16.06
CA SER A 206 -21.87 -19.31 17.42
C SER A 206 -20.63 -20.18 17.75
N ASN A 207 -20.55 -21.38 17.17
CA ASN A 207 -19.39 -22.28 17.22
C ASN A 207 -18.27 -21.92 16.21
N TYR A 208 -18.04 -20.63 15.94
CA TYR A 208 -17.14 -20.13 14.89
C TYR A 208 -15.66 -20.54 14.97
N LYS A 209 -15.23 -21.28 16.00
CA LYS A 209 -13.87 -21.86 16.04
C LYS A 209 -13.78 -23.19 15.30
N GLU A 210 -14.89 -23.91 15.16
CA GLU A 210 -14.93 -25.28 14.62
C GLU A 210 -14.80 -25.34 13.09
N LEU A 211 -14.32 -26.47 12.59
CA LEU A 211 -14.40 -26.83 11.17
C LEU A 211 -15.86 -27.16 10.80
N GLY A 212 -16.32 -26.70 9.64
CA GLY A 212 -17.70 -26.91 9.20
C GLY A 212 -18.75 -26.10 9.98
N ALA A 213 -18.34 -25.13 10.82
CA ALA A 213 -19.28 -24.19 11.42
C ALA A 213 -20.03 -23.43 10.32
N ASN A 214 -21.31 -23.16 10.56
CA ASN A 214 -22.25 -22.74 9.53
C ASN A 214 -22.06 -21.28 9.12
N VAL A 215 -22.45 -20.93 7.89
CA VAL A 215 -22.57 -19.54 7.45
C VAL A 215 -24.05 -19.17 7.44
N GLU A 216 -24.40 -18.17 8.25
CA GLU A 216 -25.78 -17.79 8.56
C GLU A 216 -25.93 -16.26 8.54
N LEU A 217 -27.17 -15.77 8.60
CA LEU A 217 -27.44 -14.38 8.96
C LEU A 217 -27.56 -14.22 10.48
N ALA A 218 -27.02 -13.11 10.98
CA ALA A 218 -27.33 -12.60 12.31
C ALA A 218 -27.44 -11.07 12.30
N GLU A 219 -28.07 -10.51 13.34
CA GLU A 219 -28.09 -9.08 13.62
C GLU A 219 -26.68 -8.49 13.59
N TYR A 220 -26.49 -7.44 12.79
CA TYR A 220 -25.19 -6.81 12.60
C TYR A 220 -24.74 -6.13 13.89
N LYS A 221 -23.73 -6.71 14.56
CA LYS A 221 -23.15 -6.25 15.83
C LYS A 221 -21.65 -5.98 15.72
N ASN A 222 -21.14 -5.88 14.49
CA ASN A 222 -19.73 -5.71 14.16
C ASN A 222 -18.79 -6.69 14.90
N LEU A 223 -19.20 -7.96 14.99
CA LEU A 223 -18.38 -9.00 15.61
C LEU A 223 -17.27 -9.46 14.66
N ALA A 224 -16.14 -9.97 15.18
CA ALA A 224 -15.08 -10.54 14.35
C ALA A 224 -15.57 -11.70 13.45
N ARG A 225 -16.60 -12.45 13.89
CA ARG A 225 -17.28 -13.49 13.07
C ARG A 225 -18.21 -12.97 11.97
N GLN A 226 -18.41 -11.64 11.89
CA GLN A 226 -19.15 -10.90 10.85
C GLN A 226 -18.21 -10.09 9.92
N GLN A 227 -16.89 -10.20 10.13
CA GLN A 227 -15.85 -9.50 9.37
C GLN A 227 -15.08 -10.52 8.55
N PHE A 228 -14.90 -10.23 7.26
CA PHE A 228 -14.30 -11.14 6.30
C PHE A 228 -13.19 -10.44 5.53
N LYS A 229 -12.00 -11.02 5.55
CA LYS A 229 -10.87 -10.60 4.73
C LYS A 229 -11.03 -11.16 3.32
N PHE A 230 -11.15 -10.26 2.36
CA PHE A 230 -11.14 -10.59 0.93
C PHE A 230 -9.69 -10.50 0.45
N THR A 231 -9.24 -11.53 -0.27
CA THR A 231 -7.91 -11.57 -0.90
C THR A 231 -8.04 -12.01 -2.34
N TYR A 232 -7.58 -11.20 -3.29
CA TYR A 232 -7.69 -11.46 -4.72
C TYR A 232 -6.55 -12.38 -5.18
N LEU A 233 -6.91 -13.52 -5.77
CA LEU A 233 -5.98 -14.61 -6.08
C LEU A 233 -5.30 -14.46 -7.46
N ASN A 234 -5.42 -13.28 -8.09
CA ASN A 234 -4.90 -12.95 -9.44
C ASN A 234 -5.38 -13.85 -10.60
N ASN A 235 -6.30 -14.80 -10.33
CA ASN A 235 -6.87 -15.74 -11.30
C ASN A 235 -8.34 -15.42 -11.67
N GLY A 236 -8.86 -14.27 -11.24
CA GLY A 236 -10.27 -13.87 -11.37
C GLY A 236 -11.14 -14.12 -10.13
N TYR A 237 -10.60 -14.75 -9.08
CA TYR A 237 -11.36 -15.15 -7.90
C TYR A 237 -10.78 -14.58 -6.60
N TYR A 238 -11.62 -14.54 -5.57
CA TYR A 238 -11.27 -14.16 -4.20
C TYR A 238 -11.26 -15.37 -3.27
N LYS A 239 -10.31 -15.38 -2.33
CA LYS A 239 -10.47 -16.05 -1.04
C LYS A 239 -11.23 -15.12 -0.10
N ILE A 240 -12.20 -15.65 0.64
CA ILE A 240 -12.97 -14.90 1.64
C ILE A 240 -12.77 -15.59 3.00
N GLU A 241 -12.11 -14.91 3.94
CA GLU A 241 -11.55 -15.47 5.18
C GLU A 241 -12.17 -14.78 6.41
N SER A 242 -12.81 -15.54 7.30
CA SER A 242 -13.43 -15.03 8.54
C SER A 242 -12.36 -14.53 9.51
N VAL A 243 -12.43 -13.24 9.88
CA VAL A 243 -11.48 -12.61 10.82
C VAL A 243 -11.56 -13.23 12.21
N GLY A 244 -12.74 -13.70 12.63
CA GLY A 244 -12.93 -14.37 13.91
C GLY A 244 -12.29 -15.75 14.03
N SER A 245 -11.96 -16.42 12.92
CA SER A 245 -11.57 -17.84 12.94
C SER A 245 -10.36 -18.23 12.08
N GLY A 246 -9.93 -17.36 11.16
CA GLY A 246 -8.90 -17.65 10.17
C GLY A 246 -9.32 -18.67 9.09
N LYS A 247 -10.59 -19.10 9.09
CA LYS A 247 -11.15 -20.09 8.15
C LYS A 247 -11.88 -19.41 7.00
N VAL A 248 -11.96 -20.08 5.85
CA VAL A 248 -12.53 -19.52 4.61
C VAL A 248 -13.96 -19.95 4.38
N LEU A 249 -14.74 -19.13 3.67
CA LEU A 249 -16.06 -19.53 3.15
C LEU A 249 -15.89 -20.69 2.14
N ASP A 250 -16.63 -21.76 2.38
CA ASP A 250 -16.46 -23.07 1.74
C ASP A 250 -17.84 -23.64 1.34
N VAL A 251 -18.00 -24.00 0.07
CA VAL A 251 -19.18 -24.73 -0.41
C VAL A 251 -19.11 -26.16 0.11
N TYR A 252 -20.11 -26.60 0.88
CA TYR A 252 -20.09 -27.90 1.55
C TYR A 252 -19.77 -29.05 0.59
N ALA A 253 -18.64 -29.73 0.85
CA ALA A 253 -18.07 -30.82 0.06
C ALA A 253 -17.89 -30.50 -1.45
N GLY A 254 -17.80 -29.22 -1.82
CA GLY A 254 -17.72 -28.77 -3.22
C GLY A 254 -18.93 -29.14 -4.09
N LEU A 255 -20.07 -29.47 -3.48
CA LEU A 255 -21.25 -29.94 -4.22
C LEU A 255 -21.83 -28.84 -5.11
N THR A 256 -22.02 -29.13 -6.39
CA THR A 256 -22.43 -28.11 -7.38
C THR A 256 -23.93 -27.84 -7.43
N LYS A 257 -24.72 -28.28 -6.45
CA LYS A 257 -26.19 -28.26 -6.48
C LYS A 257 -26.77 -26.94 -5.92
N SER A 258 -27.90 -26.48 -6.48
CA SER A 258 -28.67 -25.38 -5.86
C SER A 258 -29.30 -25.83 -4.54
N GLY A 259 -29.07 -25.05 -3.49
CA GLY A 259 -29.41 -25.40 -2.11
C GLY A 259 -28.27 -26.05 -1.33
N THR A 260 -27.08 -26.22 -1.91
CA THR A 260 -25.90 -26.67 -1.15
C THR A 260 -25.49 -25.61 -0.12
N ASN A 261 -25.20 -26.08 1.10
CA ASN A 261 -24.83 -25.22 2.23
C ASN A 261 -23.47 -24.53 2.04
N VAL A 262 -23.30 -23.35 2.66
CA VAL A 262 -21.99 -22.70 2.81
C VAL A 262 -21.57 -22.77 4.28
N GLN A 263 -20.35 -23.22 4.50
CA GLN A 263 -19.73 -23.40 5.81
C GLN A 263 -18.40 -22.62 5.88
N GLN A 264 -17.69 -22.69 7.00
CA GLN A 264 -16.26 -22.35 7.05
C GLN A 264 -15.37 -23.59 7.08
N TYR A 265 -14.21 -23.53 6.40
CA TYR A 265 -13.23 -24.61 6.43
C TYR A 265 -11.78 -24.11 6.39
N ASN A 266 -10.81 -25.00 6.60
CA ASN A 266 -9.39 -24.68 6.39
C ASN A 266 -9.12 -24.43 4.91
N TRP A 267 -8.28 -23.43 4.60
CA TRP A 267 -7.89 -23.12 3.23
C TRP A 267 -7.15 -24.29 2.58
N ASN A 268 -7.72 -24.82 1.49
CA ASN A 268 -7.18 -25.93 0.71
C ASN A 268 -7.04 -25.58 -0.79
N ASN A 269 -7.34 -24.34 -1.19
CA ASN A 269 -7.28 -23.82 -2.57
C ASN A 269 -8.16 -24.58 -3.59
N SER A 270 -9.17 -25.32 -3.14
CA SER A 270 -10.18 -25.93 -4.04
C SER A 270 -11.12 -24.88 -4.64
N ASP A 271 -11.87 -25.27 -5.67
CA ASP A 271 -12.90 -24.42 -6.29
C ASP A 271 -14.08 -24.13 -5.33
N ALA A 272 -14.26 -24.93 -4.27
CA ALA A 272 -15.27 -24.72 -3.23
C ALA A 272 -15.02 -23.48 -2.37
N GLN A 273 -13.78 -22.96 -2.36
CA GLN A 273 -13.32 -21.87 -1.49
C GLN A 273 -12.97 -20.58 -2.27
N GLN A 274 -13.27 -20.55 -3.57
CA GLN A 274 -12.93 -19.48 -4.49
C GLN A 274 -14.20 -18.84 -5.04
N TRP A 275 -14.27 -17.51 -4.94
CA TRP A 275 -15.49 -16.77 -5.14
C TRP A 275 -15.28 -15.59 -6.10
N ILE A 276 -16.15 -15.44 -7.10
CA ILE A 276 -16.24 -14.21 -7.89
C ILE A 276 -17.03 -13.20 -7.05
N VAL A 277 -16.53 -11.98 -6.97
CA VAL A 277 -17.27 -10.83 -6.45
C VAL A 277 -17.64 -9.95 -7.63
N LYS A 278 -18.94 -9.80 -7.89
CA LYS A 278 -19.48 -9.05 -9.04
C LYS A 278 -20.28 -7.86 -8.52
N LYS A 279 -19.98 -6.65 -9.01
CA LYS A 279 -20.79 -5.46 -8.71
C LYS A 279 -21.92 -5.36 -9.72
N GLU A 280 -23.14 -5.26 -9.23
CA GLU A 280 -24.35 -5.16 -10.05
C GLU A 280 -24.67 -3.70 -10.41
N SER A 281 -25.47 -3.50 -11.46
CA SER A 281 -25.86 -2.18 -11.95
C SER A 281 -26.70 -1.37 -10.95
N ASN A 282 -27.33 -2.03 -9.97
CA ASN A 282 -28.07 -1.41 -8.88
C ASN A 282 -27.18 -1.02 -7.67
N GLY A 283 -25.85 -1.19 -7.76
CA GLY A 283 -24.89 -0.83 -6.72
C GLY A 283 -24.60 -1.90 -5.67
N TYR A 284 -25.43 -2.94 -5.57
CA TYR A 284 -25.16 -4.11 -4.72
C TYR A 284 -24.09 -5.02 -5.36
N TYR A 285 -23.68 -6.05 -4.61
CA TYR A 285 -22.74 -7.06 -5.04
C TYR A 285 -23.38 -8.45 -5.01
N SER A 286 -23.05 -9.28 -6.00
CA SER A 286 -23.25 -10.73 -5.94
C SER A 286 -21.93 -11.42 -5.64
N ILE A 287 -22.00 -12.48 -4.85
CA ILE A 287 -20.87 -13.39 -4.58
C ILE A 287 -21.22 -14.73 -5.26
N VAL A 288 -20.34 -15.26 -6.10
CA VAL A 288 -20.64 -16.39 -7.00
C VAL A 288 -19.54 -17.46 -6.89
N SER A 289 -19.92 -18.74 -6.75
CA SER A 289 -18.97 -19.84 -6.50
C SER A 289 -18.26 -20.31 -7.77
N LYS A 290 -16.94 -20.48 -7.69
CA LYS A 290 -16.12 -21.06 -8.76
C LYS A 290 -16.49 -22.51 -9.11
N CYS A 291 -17.15 -23.24 -8.21
CA CYS A 291 -17.62 -24.60 -8.47
C CYS A 291 -18.52 -24.72 -9.71
N ASN A 292 -19.41 -23.75 -9.92
CA ASN A 292 -20.63 -23.94 -10.73
C ASN A 292 -21.35 -22.65 -11.16
N ASP A 293 -20.79 -21.48 -10.88
CA ASP A 293 -21.40 -20.16 -11.13
C ASP A 293 -22.76 -19.94 -10.42
N LEU A 294 -23.03 -20.68 -9.33
CA LEU A 294 -24.18 -20.43 -8.44
C LEU A 294 -23.88 -19.29 -7.46
N TYR A 295 -24.93 -18.55 -7.11
CA TYR A 295 -24.87 -17.32 -6.32
C TYR A 295 -25.00 -17.64 -4.84
N LEU A 296 -24.24 -16.95 -3.99
CA LEU A 296 -24.44 -16.91 -2.55
C LEU A 296 -25.85 -16.37 -2.27
N ASP A 297 -26.64 -17.10 -1.50
CA ASP A 297 -28.10 -16.94 -1.44
C ASP A 297 -28.59 -17.10 0.00
N ILE A 298 -29.47 -16.19 0.43
CA ILE A 298 -30.17 -16.29 1.72
C ILE A 298 -31.35 -17.24 1.57
N TRP A 299 -31.35 -18.36 2.29
CA TRP A 299 -32.37 -19.40 2.17
C TRP A 299 -33.80 -18.86 2.30
N ALA A 300 -34.63 -19.16 1.29
CA ALA A 300 -35.99 -18.68 1.10
C ALA A 300 -36.16 -17.13 1.10
N GLY A 301 -35.07 -16.36 1.03
CA GLY A 301 -35.07 -14.90 1.14
C GLY A 301 -35.43 -14.38 2.53
N ILE A 302 -35.38 -15.19 3.59
CA ILE A 302 -35.90 -14.82 4.92
C ILE A 302 -34.76 -14.27 5.80
N ALA A 303 -34.69 -12.94 5.97
CA ALA A 303 -33.65 -12.29 6.78
C ALA A 303 -33.94 -12.30 8.30
N LYS A 304 -33.97 -13.50 8.90
CA LYS A 304 -33.98 -13.73 10.36
C LYS A 304 -32.60 -14.15 10.88
N ASP A 305 -32.42 -14.15 12.21
CA ASP A 305 -31.21 -14.74 12.82
C ASP A 305 -31.21 -16.26 12.65
N GLY A 306 -30.03 -16.84 12.37
CA GLY A 306 -29.89 -18.26 12.02
C GLY A 306 -30.48 -18.61 10.65
N ALA A 307 -30.82 -17.63 9.80
CA ALA A 307 -31.21 -17.91 8.42
C ALA A 307 -29.98 -18.39 7.62
N ASN A 308 -30.14 -19.53 6.94
CA ASN A 308 -29.02 -20.22 6.32
C ASN A 308 -28.48 -19.50 5.08
N VAL A 309 -27.17 -19.51 4.88
CA VAL A 309 -26.53 -19.07 3.63
C VAL A 309 -26.13 -20.29 2.80
N GLN A 310 -26.62 -20.32 1.57
CA GLN A 310 -26.46 -21.43 0.62
C GLN A 310 -25.89 -20.91 -0.71
N ILE A 311 -25.63 -21.81 -1.67
CA ILE A 311 -25.47 -21.44 -3.08
C ILE A 311 -26.73 -21.82 -3.89
N TYR A 312 -27.18 -20.97 -4.80
CA TYR A 312 -28.42 -21.16 -5.55
C TYR A 312 -28.37 -20.63 -6.99
N LYS A 313 -29.29 -21.09 -7.84
CA LYS A 313 -29.46 -20.64 -9.23
C LYS A 313 -29.74 -19.13 -9.28
N GLY A 314 -28.96 -18.42 -10.10
CA GLY A 314 -29.07 -16.97 -10.27
C GLY A 314 -30.49 -16.57 -10.67
N ASN A 315 -31.19 -15.86 -9.79
CA ASN A 315 -32.61 -15.49 -9.93
C ASN A 315 -32.85 -13.97 -9.84
N GLY A 316 -31.81 -13.17 -9.57
CA GLY A 316 -31.89 -11.70 -9.53
C GLY A 316 -32.64 -11.14 -8.32
N SER A 317 -33.01 -11.97 -7.35
CA SER A 317 -33.69 -11.53 -6.13
C SER A 317 -32.73 -10.87 -5.12
N LYS A 318 -33.30 -10.12 -4.17
CA LYS A 318 -32.56 -9.54 -3.04
C LYS A 318 -31.85 -10.58 -2.15
N ALA A 319 -32.25 -11.85 -2.21
CA ALA A 319 -31.58 -12.94 -1.48
C ALA A 319 -30.15 -13.20 -1.97
N GLN A 320 -29.82 -12.79 -3.20
CA GLN A 320 -28.52 -13.00 -3.86
C GLN A 320 -27.70 -11.72 -4.00
N MET A 321 -28.12 -10.66 -3.31
CA MET A 321 -27.54 -9.32 -3.37
C MET A 321 -27.08 -8.88 -1.98
N PHE A 322 -25.87 -8.33 -1.92
CA PHE A 322 -25.19 -7.95 -0.69
C PHE A 322 -24.64 -6.53 -0.77
N GLU A 323 -24.76 -5.80 0.33
CA GLU A 323 -23.96 -4.61 0.59
C GLU A 323 -22.62 -5.09 1.18
N ILE A 324 -21.56 -5.05 0.36
CA ILE A 324 -20.20 -5.37 0.81
C ILE A 324 -19.53 -4.05 1.20
N GLN A 325 -19.56 -3.73 2.49
CA GLN A 325 -18.98 -2.49 3.03
C GLN A 325 -17.56 -2.76 3.54
N GLU A 326 -16.59 -1.96 3.11
CA GLU A 326 -15.21 -2.03 3.60
C GLU A 326 -15.16 -1.86 5.12
N TYR A 327 -14.66 -2.87 5.82
CA TYR A 327 -14.43 -2.83 7.25
C TYR A 327 -13.13 -2.11 7.55
N LYS A 328 -13.18 -0.79 7.42
CA LYS A 328 -12.30 0.09 8.17
C LYS A 328 -12.66 -0.12 9.64
N GLN A 329 -11.75 -0.72 10.39
CA GLN A 329 -11.96 -0.99 11.81
C GLN A 329 -12.35 0.33 12.48
N ASN A 330 -13.54 0.40 13.08
CA ASN A 330 -14.13 1.69 13.49
C ASN A 330 -13.53 2.24 14.81
N ILE A 331 -12.24 1.98 15.02
CA ILE A 331 -11.33 2.92 15.69
C ILE A 331 -11.27 4.13 14.74
N GLY A 332 -12.17 5.10 14.97
CA GLY A 332 -12.55 6.09 13.96
C GLY A 332 -11.39 6.67 13.18
N ILE A 333 -11.46 6.56 11.85
CA ILE A 333 -10.51 7.19 10.94
C ILE A 333 -10.45 8.67 11.31
N SER A 334 -9.25 9.21 11.55
CA SER A 334 -9.14 10.64 11.75
C SER A 334 -9.42 11.35 10.43
N GLU A 335 -10.56 12.06 10.34
CA GLU A 335 -10.47 13.45 9.89
C GLU A 335 -9.33 14.05 10.73
N ARG A 336 -8.29 14.59 10.10
CA ARG A 336 -6.99 14.92 10.71
C ARG A 336 -7.11 15.84 11.94
N VAL A 337 -7.48 15.26 13.09
CA VAL A 337 -7.99 15.97 14.29
C VAL A 337 -6.94 16.89 14.90
N LEU A 338 -5.67 16.55 14.70
CA LEU A 338 -4.53 17.38 15.00
C LEU A 338 -3.71 17.57 13.72
N LYS A 339 -3.38 18.84 13.43
CA LYS A 339 -2.37 19.21 12.43
C LYS A 339 -0.98 18.68 12.84
N ASP A 340 -0.08 18.55 11.88
CA ASP A 340 1.32 18.25 12.19
C ASP A 340 1.93 19.38 13.03
N GLY A 341 2.75 19.02 14.01
CA GLY A 341 3.38 19.97 14.91
C GLY A 341 4.07 19.32 16.10
N ILE A 342 4.67 20.13 16.96
CA ILE A 342 5.26 19.68 18.22
C ILE A 342 4.23 19.92 19.33
N TYR A 343 4.02 18.92 20.19
CA TYR A 343 3.03 18.93 21.24
C TYR A 343 3.64 18.44 22.56
N ASN A 344 3.27 19.09 23.66
CA ASN A 344 3.39 18.51 24.99
C ASN A 344 2.10 17.73 25.26
N ILE A 345 2.18 16.42 25.46
CA ILE A 345 0.99 15.55 25.62
C ILE A 345 0.65 15.45 27.11
N LYS A 346 -0.47 16.04 27.54
CA LYS A 346 -0.88 16.09 28.95
C LYS A 346 -1.86 14.97 29.32
N THR A 347 -1.72 14.32 30.46
CA THR A 347 -2.71 13.31 30.92
C THR A 347 -4.04 13.96 31.36
N GLY A 348 -5.13 13.20 31.31
CA GLY A 348 -6.44 13.54 31.86
C GLY A 348 -6.55 13.36 33.38
N LEU A 349 -5.55 12.75 34.02
CA LEU A 349 -5.50 12.58 35.47
C LEU A 349 -5.09 13.87 36.22
N ASP A 350 -4.39 14.80 35.57
CA ASP A 350 -3.80 15.98 36.23
C ASP A 350 -3.76 17.23 35.35
N LYS A 351 -3.65 18.40 35.99
CA LYS A 351 -3.46 19.68 35.30
C LYS A 351 -2.01 19.97 34.90
N ASN A 352 -1.03 19.30 35.51
CA ASN A 352 0.40 19.58 35.46
C ASN A 352 1.29 18.40 34.99
N ARG A 353 0.75 17.20 34.74
CA ARG A 353 1.54 16.02 34.29
C ARG A 353 1.45 15.72 32.79
N TYR A 354 2.60 15.40 32.21
CA TYR A 354 2.83 15.25 30.78
C TYR A 354 3.57 13.94 30.49
N VAL A 355 3.34 13.37 29.31
CA VAL A 355 4.05 12.21 28.79
C VAL A 355 5.49 12.62 28.45
N GLU A 356 6.46 11.80 28.85
CA GLU A 356 7.88 12.02 28.55
C GLU A 356 8.64 10.71 28.29
N ILE A 357 9.81 10.84 27.66
CA ILE A 357 10.83 9.78 27.66
C ILE A 357 11.67 9.91 28.93
N THR A 358 11.78 8.83 29.71
CA THR A 358 12.49 8.80 30.99
C THR A 358 13.95 9.29 30.86
N ASN A 359 14.37 10.17 31.78
CA ASN A 359 15.74 10.66 31.95
C ASN A 359 16.42 11.26 30.69
N GLU A 360 15.64 11.84 29.77
CA GLU A 360 16.16 12.38 28.49
C GLU A 360 16.95 11.35 27.65
N SER A 361 16.72 10.05 27.89
CA SER A 361 17.45 8.98 27.21
C SER A 361 17.24 9.01 25.70
N THR A 362 18.28 8.76 24.92
CA THR A 362 18.25 8.65 23.45
C THR A 362 18.37 7.20 22.95
N SER A 363 18.40 6.23 23.86
CA SER A 363 18.45 4.79 23.58
C SER A 363 17.10 4.21 23.16
N ASN A 364 17.10 3.15 22.37
CA ASN A 364 15.93 2.29 22.18
C ASN A 364 15.52 1.66 23.51
N LEU A 365 14.23 1.30 23.64
CA LEU A 365 13.64 0.71 24.85
C LEU A 365 13.67 1.65 26.08
N ALA A 366 13.95 2.95 25.88
CA ALA A 366 13.82 3.94 26.95
C ALA A 366 12.33 4.22 27.20
N ASN A 367 11.93 4.14 28.46
CA ASN A 367 10.54 4.05 28.86
C ASN A 367 9.73 5.34 28.60
N VAL A 368 8.44 5.19 28.31
CA VAL A 368 7.49 6.31 28.30
C VAL A 368 6.77 6.38 29.64
N GLN A 369 6.81 7.54 30.28
CA GLN A 369 6.22 7.77 31.62
C GLN A 369 5.46 9.09 31.67
N ILE A 370 4.68 9.31 32.74
CA ILE A 370 4.18 10.65 33.07
C ILE A 370 5.06 11.35 34.12
N TRP A 371 5.33 12.63 33.90
CA TRP A 371 6.11 13.48 34.80
C TRP A 371 5.51 14.88 34.91
N SER A 372 5.93 15.66 35.90
CA SER A 372 5.53 17.07 36.03
C SER A 372 6.10 17.91 34.88
N LYS A 373 5.42 18.99 34.46
CA LYS A 373 5.92 19.81 33.33
C LYS A 373 7.35 20.30 33.58
N THR A 374 8.20 20.12 32.57
CA THR A 374 9.48 20.79 32.40
C THR A 374 9.50 21.57 31.07
N ASN A 375 10.63 22.21 30.76
CA ASN A 375 10.87 22.79 29.44
C ASN A 375 11.88 21.95 28.63
N LYS A 376 12.00 20.65 28.92
CA LYS A 376 12.96 19.73 28.27
C LYS A 376 12.35 19.10 27.02
N GLN A 377 13.21 18.77 26.05
CA GLN A 377 12.78 18.19 24.76
C GLN A 377 12.24 16.76 24.88
N ASN A 378 12.49 16.04 25.97
CA ASN A 378 11.94 14.70 26.21
C ASN A 378 10.42 14.69 26.51
N GLN A 379 9.83 15.86 26.82
CA GLN A 379 8.37 16.08 26.95
C GLN A 379 7.72 16.60 25.67
N GLN A 380 8.51 16.88 24.63
CA GLN A 380 8.04 17.40 23.35
C GLN A 380 7.93 16.28 22.32
N ILE A 381 6.70 16.03 21.85
CA ILE A 381 6.39 15.00 20.87
C ILE A 381 5.98 15.66 19.55
N LYS A 382 6.79 15.45 18.51
CA LYS A 382 6.51 15.84 17.13
C LYS A 382 5.52 14.85 16.52
N LEU A 383 4.28 15.31 16.35
CA LEU A 383 3.18 14.59 15.73
C LEU A 383 3.19 14.83 14.21
N THR A 384 3.23 13.76 13.44
CA THR A 384 3.19 13.81 11.96
C THR A 384 2.06 12.92 11.45
N TYR A 385 1.10 13.48 10.71
CA TYR A 385 0.05 12.69 10.06
C TYR A 385 0.64 11.87 8.91
N LEU A 386 0.26 10.59 8.84
CA LEU A 386 0.63 9.64 7.80
C LEU A 386 -0.53 9.46 6.80
N ASN A 387 -0.36 8.57 5.83
CA ASN A 387 -1.49 8.05 5.07
C ASN A 387 -2.43 7.20 5.96
N GLU A 388 -3.61 6.87 5.43
CA GLU A 388 -4.55 5.89 6.01
C GLU A 388 -5.15 6.23 7.39
N GLY A 389 -4.99 7.46 7.90
CA GLY A 389 -5.63 7.92 9.14
C GLY A 389 -4.75 7.79 10.40
N TYR A 390 -3.47 7.42 10.23
CA TYR A 390 -2.52 7.22 11.32
C TYR A 390 -1.61 8.43 11.55
N TYR A 391 -0.98 8.46 12.72
CA TYR A 391 0.04 9.42 13.11
C TYR A 391 1.33 8.70 13.53
N LYS A 392 2.46 9.32 13.24
CA LYS A 392 3.76 9.05 13.86
C LYS A 392 3.97 10.04 15.01
N MET A 393 4.40 9.54 16.16
CA MET A 393 4.79 10.34 17.32
C MET A 393 6.30 10.22 17.52
N GLU A 394 7.05 11.32 17.37
CA GLU A 394 8.52 11.37 17.39
C GLU A 394 8.99 12.24 18.57
N ALA A 395 9.79 11.70 19.49
CA ALA A 395 10.33 12.46 20.62
C ALA A 395 11.43 13.42 20.15
N VAL A 396 11.30 14.72 20.46
CA VAL A 396 12.11 15.77 19.83
C VAL A 396 13.60 15.70 20.21
N HIS A 397 13.94 15.26 21.42
CA HIS A 397 15.35 15.18 21.87
C HIS A 397 16.13 14.02 21.23
N SER A 398 15.45 12.91 20.92
CA SER A 398 16.10 11.66 20.46
C SER A 398 15.89 11.36 18.97
N GLY A 399 14.89 11.97 18.34
CA GLY A 399 14.45 11.63 16.98
C GLY A 399 13.82 10.23 16.85
N LYS A 400 13.68 9.50 17.96
CA LYS A 400 13.03 8.18 18.04
C LYS A 400 11.51 8.33 18.13
N VAL A 401 10.79 7.26 17.86
CA VAL A 401 9.33 7.25 17.86
C VAL A 401 8.77 6.49 19.05
N ILE A 402 7.58 6.88 19.48
CA ILE A 402 6.79 6.17 20.49
C ILE A 402 6.34 4.82 19.90
N ASP A 403 6.73 3.72 20.55
CA ASP A 403 6.59 2.34 20.10
C ASP A 403 5.84 1.50 21.15
N VAL A 404 5.18 0.42 20.72
CA VAL A 404 4.56 -0.58 21.59
C VAL A 404 5.51 -1.76 21.68
N TYR A 405 6.11 -1.97 22.86
CA TYR A 405 7.18 -2.94 23.07
C TYR A 405 6.90 -4.31 22.44
N GLY A 406 7.79 -4.76 21.56
CA GLY A 406 7.68 -6.04 20.84
C GLY A 406 6.43 -6.18 19.96
N ALA A 407 5.74 -5.09 19.65
CA ALA A 407 4.40 -5.07 19.06
C ALA A 407 3.35 -5.90 19.83
N GLY A 408 3.48 -6.00 21.16
CA GLY A 408 2.63 -6.85 22.02
C GLY A 408 1.13 -6.58 21.91
N LYS A 409 0.32 -7.63 22.18
CA LYS A 409 -1.15 -7.65 21.95
C LYS A 409 -1.99 -7.68 23.23
N THR A 410 -1.36 -7.64 24.40
CA THR A 410 -2.00 -7.82 25.70
C THR A 410 -2.06 -6.52 26.50
N ASN A 411 -3.02 -6.42 27.40
CA ASN A 411 -3.02 -5.35 28.41
C ASN A 411 -1.73 -5.41 29.23
N GLY A 412 -1.17 -4.25 29.57
CA GLY A 412 0.15 -4.16 30.22
C GLY A 412 1.34 -4.30 29.27
N THR A 413 1.14 -4.31 27.95
CA THR A 413 2.27 -4.18 27.01
C THR A 413 2.87 -2.78 27.15
N ASN A 414 4.17 -2.67 27.37
CA ASN A 414 4.84 -1.40 27.63
C ASN A 414 4.85 -0.46 26.43
N VAL A 415 4.91 0.86 26.68
CA VAL A 415 5.23 1.86 25.67
C VAL A 415 6.64 2.40 25.91
N ASP A 416 7.48 2.37 24.88
CA ASP A 416 8.86 2.87 24.92
C ASP A 416 9.15 3.79 23.72
N GLN A 417 10.40 4.23 23.56
CA GLN A 417 10.87 4.78 22.28
C GLN A 417 11.76 3.78 21.52
N TYR A 418 11.61 3.76 20.20
CA TYR A 418 12.46 2.99 19.29
C TYR A 418 12.83 3.79 18.03
N ASP A 419 13.88 3.38 17.33
CA ASP A 419 14.23 3.89 16.00
C ASP A 419 13.08 3.61 15.00
N TRP A 420 12.78 4.56 14.10
CA TRP A 420 11.67 4.41 13.16
C TRP A 420 11.92 3.26 12.17
N ASN A 421 11.14 2.18 12.32
CA ASN A 421 11.18 0.96 11.52
C ASN A 421 9.92 0.80 10.64
N ASN A 422 8.97 1.75 10.70
CA ASN A 422 7.71 1.74 9.96
C ASN A 422 6.83 0.49 10.21
N SER A 423 7.03 -0.21 11.33
CA SER A 423 6.09 -1.23 11.80
C SER A 423 4.79 -0.58 12.28
N ASP A 424 3.73 -1.38 12.42
CA ASP A 424 2.46 -0.87 12.92
C ASP A 424 2.46 -0.61 14.45
N ALA A 425 3.51 -1.00 15.18
CA ALA A 425 3.69 -0.65 16.60
C ALA A 425 3.98 0.84 16.81
N GLN A 426 4.55 1.50 15.80
CA GLN A 426 4.95 2.91 15.80
C GLN A 426 3.89 3.86 15.21
N LYS A 427 2.68 3.35 14.94
CA LYS A 427 1.60 4.06 14.23
C LYS A 427 0.36 4.13 15.13
N TRP A 428 -0.17 5.34 15.25
CA TRP A 428 -1.15 5.67 16.28
C TRP A 428 -2.38 6.35 15.68
N ILE A 429 -3.57 5.96 16.08
CA ILE A 429 -4.81 6.68 15.81
C ILE A 429 -5.03 7.66 16.96
N ILE A 430 -5.26 8.93 16.63
CA ILE A 430 -5.69 9.95 17.59
C ILE A 430 -7.19 10.17 17.38
N LYS A 431 -7.98 9.92 18.42
CA LYS A 431 -9.46 9.95 18.38
C LYS A 431 -9.97 10.94 19.41
N ASP A 432 -10.91 11.81 19.04
CA ASP A 432 -11.54 12.74 20.00
C ASP A 432 -12.29 11.97 21.10
N ALA A 433 -12.11 12.43 22.35
CA ALA A 433 -12.71 11.91 23.56
C ALA A 433 -13.55 12.99 24.30
N GLY A 434 -13.78 14.14 23.65
CA GLY A 434 -14.56 15.26 24.16
C GLY A 434 -13.74 16.26 24.99
N ASN A 435 -14.25 17.49 25.13
CA ASN A 435 -13.64 18.58 25.92
C ASN A 435 -12.18 18.91 25.53
N GLY A 436 -11.79 18.60 24.28
CA GLY A 436 -10.42 18.74 23.77
C GLY A 436 -9.42 17.77 24.41
N TYR A 437 -9.89 16.59 24.83
CA TYR A 437 -9.07 15.42 25.14
C TYR A 437 -9.22 14.38 24.03
N PHE A 438 -8.21 13.54 23.87
CA PHE A 438 -8.13 12.51 22.84
C PHE A 438 -7.73 11.18 23.46
N ASN A 439 -8.18 10.08 22.86
CA ASN A 439 -7.57 8.77 23.06
C ASN A 439 -6.41 8.60 22.05
N ILE A 440 -5.35 7.95 22.48
CA ILE A 440 -4.21 7.53 21.65
C ILE A 440 -4.29 6.01 21.55
N ILE A 441 -4.38 5.46 20.33
CA ILE A 441 -4.73 4.04 20.12
C ILE A 441 -3.72 3.43 19.14
N SER A 442 -3.08 2.31 19.48
CA SER A 442 -2.04 1.73 18.61
C SER A 442 -2.64 0.94 17.44
N LYS A 443 -2.10 1.14 16.24
CA LYS A 443 -2.47 0.37 15.05
C LYS A 443 -2.17 -1.12 15.21
N CYS A 444 -1.12 -1.50 15.95
CA CYS A 444 -0.66 -2.88 15.99
C CYS A 444 -1.60 -3.84 16.74
N ASN A 445 -2.42 -3.32 17.67
CA ASN A 445 -3.23 -4.13 18.58
C ASN A 445 -4.63 -3.54 18.89
N GLY A 446 -4.91 -2.29 18.52
CA GLY A 446 -6.18 -1.61 18.83
C GLY A 446 -6.38 -1.26 20.31
N LEU A 447 -5.36 -1.44 21.14
CA LEU A 447 -5.35 -1.03 22.54
C LEU A 447 -5.09 0.47 22.67
N TYR A 448 -5.51 1.02 23.79
CA TYR A 448 -5.42 2.42 24.15
C TYR A 448 -4.15 2.63 24.97
N MET A 449 -3.46 3.74 24.75
CA MET A 449 -2.45 4.24 25.66
C MET A 449 -3.13 4.55 27.00
N ASP A 450 -2.58 4.06 28.09
CA ASP A 450 -3.13 4.17 29.45
C ASP A 450 -2.00 4.64 30.40
N VAL A 451 -2.36 5.23 31.54
CA VAL A 451 -1.42 5.57 32.60
C VAL A 451 -1.60 4.52 33.68
N TYR A 452 -0.56 3.72 33.94
CA TYR A 452 -0.67 2.47 34.68
C TYR A 452 -1.49 2.60 35.98
N ALA A 453 -2.54 1.77 36.06
CA ALA A 453 -3.51 1.71 37.15
C ALA A 453 -4.18 3.07 37.52
N GLY A 454 -4.16 4.07 36.62
CA GLY A 454 -4.65 5.42 36.86
C GLY A 454 -3.85 6.22 37.89
N ILE A 455 -2.63 5.81 38.23
CA ILE A 455 -1.86 6.40 39.34
C ILE A 455 -1.33 7.78 38.93
N ASN A 456 -1.71 8.81 39.70
CA ASN A 456 -1.35 10.19 39.40
C ASN A 456 -0.08 10.64 40.15
N GLN A 457 1.07 10.07 39.78
CA GLN A 457 2.39 10.40 40.37
C GLN A 457 3.44 10.62 39.26
N ASN A 458 4.64 11.09 39.63
CA ASN A 458 5.76 11.23 38.69
C ASN A 458 6.47 9.88 38.51
N GLY A 459 6.85 9.54 37.29
CA GLY A 459 7.51 8.26 36.96
C GLY A 459 6.54 7.09 36.80
N ILE A 460 5.23 7.34 36.79
CA ILE A 460 4.23 6.30 36.52
C ILE A 460 4.27 5.94 35.04
N ASN A 461 4.25 4.64 34.78
CA ASN A 461 4.40 4.07 33.46
C ASN A 461 3.23 4.41 32.52
N VAL A 462 3.53 4.45 31.21
CA VAL A 462 2.53 4.47 30.15
C VAL A 462 2.54 3.12 29.45
N ASP A 463 1.39 2.43 29.45
CA ASP A 463 1.23 1.10 28.87
C ASP A 463 0.03 1.03 27.92
N MET A 464 -0.18 -0.16 27.33
CA MET A 464 -1.31 -0.45 26.45
C MET A 464 -2.39 -1.21 27.21
N TYR A 465 -3.63 -0.71 27.16
CA TYR A 465 -4.78 -1.31 27.85
C TYR A 465 -6.06 -1.33 27.00
N THR A 466 -7.02 -2.18 27.34
CA THR A 466 -8.35 -2.21 26.70
C THR A 466 -9.09 -0.88 26.92
N GLY A 467 -9.74 -0.34 25.89
CA GLY A 467 -10.50 0.91 26.01
C GLY A 467 -11.55 0.88 27.13
N ASN A 468 -11.33 1.66 28.19
CA ASN A 468 -12.13 1.68 29.42
C ASN A 468 -12.81 3.05 29.67
N GLY A 469 -12.45 4.09 28.92
CA GLY A 469 -13.08 5.42 28.98
C GLY A 469 -12.72 6.26 30.21
N THR A 470 -11.82 5.79 31.06
CA THR A 470 -11.33 6.53 32.24
C THR A 470 -10.47 7.74 31.84
N ASN A 471 -10.06 8.54 32.82
CA ASN A 471 -9.18 9.69 32.58
C ASN A 471 -7.70 9.31 32.39
N ALA A 472 -7.32 8.06 32.68
CA ALA A 472 -5.98 7.54 32.42
C ALA A 472 -5.70 7.38 30.91
N GLN A 473 -6.74 7.05 30.13
CA GLN A 473 -6.70 6.88 28.66
C GLN A 473 -6.97 8.17 27.87
N LYS A 474 -7.09 9.33 28.53
CA LYS A 474 -7.41 10.62 27.92
C LYS A 474 -6.20 11.53 27.96
N PHE A 475 -5.85 12.10 26.81
CA PHE A 475 -4.67 12.96 26.66
C PHE A 475 -5.04 14.28 25.97
N LYS A 476 -4.54 15.39 26.49
CA LYS A 476 -4.72 16.72 25.90
C LYS A 476 -3.43 17.14 25.21
N PHE A 477 -3.46 17.17 23.88
CA PHE A 477 -2.36 17.62 23.04
C PHE A 477 -2.27 19.15 23.12
N ILE A 478 -1.25 19.66 23.81
CA ILE A 478 -0.99 21.10 23.92
C ILE A 478 0.14 21.45 22.94
N GLU A 479 -0.21 22.15 21.86
CA GLU A 479 0.77 22.59 20.85
C GLU A 479 1.88 23.43 21.50
N ALA A 480 3.14 23.05 21.27
CA ALA A 480 4.29 23.70 21.87
C ALA A 480 4.37 25.16 21.40
N SER A 481 4.24 26.10 22.33
CA SER A 481 3.88 27.48 21.97
C SER A 481 4.36 28.55 22.96
N LYS A 482 4.92 29.63 22.39
CA LYS A 482 5.37 30.91 23.00
C LYS A 482 6.36 30.88 24.16
N ASN A 483 6.24 29.95 25.10
CA ASN A 483 7.01 29.91 26.34
C ASN A 483 7.87 28.64 26.45
N ASP A 484 7.61 27.64 25.59
CA ASP A 484 8.44 26.44 25.53
C ASP A 484 9.79 26.81 24.89
N SER A 485 10.84 26.71 25.70
CA SER A 485 12.24 26.87 25.29
C SER A 485 12.76 25.58 24.67
N ASN A 486 13.62 25.70 23.65
CA ASN A 486 14.28 24.60 22.96
C ASN A 486 13.35 23.67 22.13
N ILE A 487 12.81 24.13 21.00
CA ILE A 487 11.91 23.33 20.10
C ILE A 487 12.58 22.81 18.81
N LEU A 488 13.85 23.13 18.60
CA LEU A 488 14.70 22.69 17.49
C LEU A 488 15.95 22.01 18.08
N ILE A 489 16.40 20.93 17.46
CA ILE A 489 17.65 20.25 17.85
C ILE A 489 18.86 21.10 17.39
N ASP A 490 19.99 21.03 18.10
CA ASP A 490 21.26 21.57 17.63
C ASP A 490 21.68 20.91 16.30
N GLY A 491 22.04 21.70 15.29
CA GLY A 491 22.40 21.15 13.98
C GLY A 491 22.86 22.17 12.95
N ILE A 492 23.12 21.69 11.73
CA ILE A 492 23.37 22.52 10.54
C ILE A 492 22.12 22.45 9.66
N TYR A 493 21.63 23.62 9.26
CA TYR A 493 20.38 23.78 8.53
C TYR A 493 20.54 24.73 7.35
N SER A 494 19.80 24.49 6.27
CA SER A 494 19.31 25.58 5.42
C SER A 494 17.95 26.03 5.93
N ILE A 495 17.69 27.33 5.81
CA ILE A 495 16.51 28.00 6.39
C ILE A 495 15.63 28.46 5.23
N THR A 496 14.70 27.61 4.82
CA THR A 496 13.89 27.76 3.59
C THR A 496 12.60 28.54 3.85
N SER A 497 12.25 29.49 2.98
CA SER A 497 11.06 30.33 3.10
C SER A 497 9.75 29.59 2.82
N ALA A 498 8.64 30.01 3.44
CA ALA A 498 7.29 29.59 3.07
C ALA A 498 6.72 30.33 1.83
N LEU A 499 7.45 31.31 1.27
CA LEU A 499 7.11 31.96 0.00
C LEU A 499 7.42 31.05 -1.21
N SER A 500 8.42 30.17 -1.07
CA SER A 500 8.78 29.16 -2.05
C SER A 500 9.69 28.11 -1.41
N GLY A 501 9.38 26.83 -1.58
CA GLY A 501 10.20 25.72 -1.09
C GLY A 501 11.59 25.58 -1.75
N ASN A 502 11.95 26.50 -2.64
CA ASN A 502 13.22 26.56 -3.37
C ASN A 502 13.96 27.90 -3.14
N VAL A 503 13.74 28.54 -1.99
CA VAL A 503 14.33 29.84 -1.61
C VAL A 503 14.78 29.80 -0.16
N ASN A 504 16.05 30.09 0.10
CA ASN A 504 16.70 30.04 1.42
C ASN A 504 17.10 31.44 1.89
N LEU A 505 17.33 31.59 3.20
CA LEU A 505 18.18 32.67 3.73
C LEU A 505 19.61 32.53 3.17
N ASP A 506 20.22 33.66 2.82
CA ASP A 506 21.54 33.74 2.18
C ASP A 506 22.30 34.97 2.74
N VAL A 507 23.55 34.77 3.18
CA VAL A 507 24.47 35.88 3.47
C VAL A 507 25.06 36.38 2.14
N LEU A 508 24.48 37.45 1.62
CA LEU A 508 24.53 37.80 0.19
C LEU A 508 25.96 37.87 -0.35
N GLY A 509 26.16 37.20 -1.48
CA GLY A 509 27.46 37.13 -2.17
C GLY A 509 28.54 36.34 -1.43
N GLY A 510 28.20 35.62 -0.36
CA GLY A 510 29.18 34.88 0.44
C GLY A 510 30.17 35.78 1.20
N GLY A 511 29.84 37.07 1.40
CA GLY A 511 30.71 38.00 2.11
C GLY A 511 31.03 37.53 3.54
N LYS A 512 32.22 37.88 4.04
CA LYS A 512 32.75 37.41 5.34
C LYS A 512 32.97 38.51 6.38
N THR A 513 32.61 39.76 6.07
CA THR A 513 32.77 40.93 6.94
C THR A 513 31.61 41.05 7.95
N ASN A 514 31.80 41.88 8.97
CA ASN A 514 30.66 42.35 9.78
C ASN A 514 29.78 43.26 8.94
N GLY A 515 28.46 43.18 9.11
CA GLY A 515 27.50 43.96 8.32
C GLY A 515 27.24 43.43 6.91
N THR A 516 27.78 42.26 6.52
CA THR A 516 27.32 41.61 5.27
C THR A 516 25.83 41.28 5.41
N ASN A 517 25.05 41.69 4.42
CA ASN A 517 23.59 41.61 4.47
C ASN A 517 23.05 40.18 4.44
N VAL A 518 21.93 39.93 5.12
CA VAL A 518 21.13 38.72 4.89
C VAL A 518 20.00 39.06 3.94
N GLY A 519 19.89 38.31 2.86
CA GLY A 519 18.73 38.32 1.99
C GLY A 519 18.14 36.92 1.88
N ILE A 520 17.23 36.77 0.92
CA ILE A 520 16.90 35.47 0.37
C ILE A 520 17.54 35.28 -1.01
N TRP A 521 17.86 34.04 -1.33
CA TRP A 521 18.27 33.62 -2.66
C TRP A 521 17.65 32.27 -2.99
N LYS A 522 17.48 31.96 -4.27
CA LYS A 522 17.12 30.62 -4.74
C LYS A 522 18.05 29.59 -4.09
N ALA A 523 17.52 28.45 -3.68
CA ALA A 523 18.32 27.42 -3.04
C ALA A 523 19.44 26.96 -4.00
N ASN A 524 20.68 27.26 -3.61
CA ASN A 524 21.90 26.87 -4.33
C ASN A 524 22.90 26.16 -3.40
N ASP A 525 22.51 25.89 -2.15
CA ASP A 525 23.19 24.96 -1.24
C ASP A 525 24.62 25.32 -0.82
N THR A 526 25.09 26.49 -1.25
CA THR A 526 26.34 27.15 -0.88
C THR A 526 26.46 27.38 0.64
N MET A 527 27.70 27.54 1.13
CA MET A 527 27.96 27.65 2.57
C MET A 527 27.40 28.93 3.22
N GLN A 528 27.06 29.96 2.45
CA GLN A 528 26.32 31.14 2.94
C GLN A 528 24.79 30.92 3.09
N GLN A 529 24.26 29.79 2.60
CA GLN A 529 22.89 29.31 2.87
C GLN A 529 22.85 28.21 3.96
N ARG A 530 23.99 27.96 4.63
CA ARG A 530 24.10 27.00 5.73
C ARG A 530 24.31 27.72 7.04
N PHE A 531 23.52 27.35 8.04
CA PHE A 531 23.56 27.93 9.37
C PHE A 531 23.65 26.82 10.41
N SER A 532 24.67 26.86 11.26
CA SER A 532 24.62 26.13 12.53
C SER A 532 23.63 26.85 13.44
N VAL A 533 22.56 26.16 13.80
CA VAL A 533 21.54 26.64 14.73
C VAL A 533 21.77 25.88 16.03
N LYS A 534 22.05 26.62 17.10
CA LYS A 534 22.37 26.05 18.41
C LYS A 534 21.54 26.69 19.50
N TYR A 535 21.00 25.87 20.39
CA TYR A 535 20.36 26.33 21.61
C TYR A 535 21.42 26.90 22.56
N GLU A 536 21.15 28.09 23.12
CA GLU A 536 22.03 28.72 24.11
C GLU A 536 21.46 28.49 25.51
N LYS A 537 20.51 29.34 25.92
CA LYS A 537 19.77 29.24 27.18
C LYS A 537 18.50 30.09 27.11
N ASP A 538 17.64 29.97 28.12
CA ASP A 538 16.45 30.80 28.33
C ASP A 538 15.47 30.84 27.13
N GLY A 539 15.47 29.83 26.26
CA GLY A 539 14.67 29.77 25.03
C GLY A 539 15.35 30.24 23.75
N TYR A 540 16.55 30.81 23.82
CA TYR A 540 17.18 31.47 22.67
C TYR A 540 18.21 30.60 21.95
N TYR A 541 18.30 30.83 20.65
CA TYR A 541 19.24 30.21 19.73
C TYR A 541 20.24 31.21 19.17
N LYS A 542 21.45 30.72 18.91
CA LYS A 542 22.44 31.33 18.01
C LYS A 542 22.27 30.73 16.62
N ILE A 543 22.29 31.58 15.59
CA ILE A 543 22.23 31.18 14.17
C ILE A 543 23.53 31.65 13.52
N GLN A 544 24.41 30.73 13.14
CA GLN A 544 25.80 31.01 12.72
C GLN A 544 26.05 30.53 11.28
N ALA A 545 26.36 31.45 10.37
CA ALA A 545 26.65 31.16 8.96
C ALA A 545 27.98 30.39 8.82
N MET A 546 27.95 29.27 8.08
CA MET A 546 29.07 28.32 8.05
C MET A 546 30.29 28.81 7.26
N HIS A 547 30.11 29.65 6.24
CA HIS A 547 31.19 30.15 5.38
C HIS A 547 32.09 31.22 6.03
N SER A 548 31.56 31.93 7.03
CA SER A 548 32.18 33.11 7.66
C SER A 548 32.43 32.94 9.16
N GLY A 549 31.80 31.94 9.79
CA GLY A 549 31.77 31.73 11.24
C GLY A 549 30.98 32.78 12.01
N LYS A 550 30.30 33.73 11.33
CA LYS A 550 29.58 34.85 11.94
C LYS A 550 28.11 34.53 12.21
N VAL A 551 27.50 35.24 13.14
CA VAL A 551 26.10 35.04 13.55
C VAL A 551 25.16 36.01 12.86
N LEU A 552 23.92 35.59 12.65
CA LEU A 552 22.86 36.49 12.20
C LEU A 552 22.40 37.38 13.35
N GLU A 553 22.24 38.67 13.09
CA GLU A 553 21.81 39.66 14.07
C GLU A 553 20.88 40.72 13.49
N VAL A 554 20.12 41.39 14.35
CA VAL A 554 19.44 42.65 13.99
C VAL A 554 20.45 43.80 14.04
N ALA A 555 20.61 44.50 12.92
CA ALA A 555 21.56 45.59 12.77
C ALA A 555 21.34 46.69 13.82
N GLY A 556 22.43 47.11 14.48
CA GLY A 556 22.41 48.19 15.48
C GLY A 556 21.53 47.93 16.71
N SER A 557 21.10 46.68 16.96
CA SER A 557 20.11 46.34 18.00
C SER A 557 18.76 47.09 17.90
N SER A 558 18.43 47.60 16.70
CA SER A 558 17.28 48.48 16.47
C SER A 558 15.94 47.88 16.89
N LYS A 559 15.01 48.73 17.35
CA LYS A 559 13.66 48.35 17.80
C LYS A 559 12.59 48.54 16.72
N ASN A 560 12.97 49.06 15.56
CA ASN A 560 12.03 49.51 14.54
C ASN A 560 11.62 48.38 13.59
N ASN A 561 10.38 48.45 13.11
CA ASN A 561 9.94 47.66 11.96
C ASN A 561 10.83 47.97 10.75
N GLY A 562 11.27 46.93 10.04
CA GLY A 562 12.19 47.07 8.90
C GLY A 562 13.66 47.18 9.29
N ALA A 563 14.02 46.99 10.57
CA ALA A 563 15.42 46.87 10.97
C ALA A 563 16.08 45.68 10.27
N ASN A 564 17.28 45.91 9.73
CA ASN A 564 17.95 44.96 8.85
C ASN A 564 18.47 43.71 9.58
N VAL A 565 18.53 42.56 8.89
CA VAL A 565 19.25 41.37 9.37
C VAL A 565 20.59 41.27 8.63
N GLN A 566 21.67 41.14 9.39
CA GLN A 566 23.05 41.08 8.87
C GLN A 566 23.85 40.00 9.59
N GLN A 567 25.03 39.64 9.09
CA GLN A 567 25.99 38.85 9.86
C GLN A 567 26.93 39.72 10.70
N HIS A 568 27.37 39.23 11.86
CA HIS A 568 28.38 39.88 12.68
C HIS A 568 29.21 38.86 13.49
N THR A 569 30.40 39.23 13.95
CA THR A 569 31.14 38.49 14.99
C THR A 569 30.26 38.30 16.23
N TRP A 570 30.21 37.07 16.77
CA TRP A 570 29.48 36.76 18.00
C TRP A 570 30.10 37.48 19.21
N ASN A 571 29.27 38.25 19.91
CA ASN A 571 29.62 38.96 21.14
C ASN A 571 28.60 38.70 22.27
N ASN A 572 27.68 37.73 22.09
CA ASN A 572 26.67 37.33 23.08
C ASN A 572 25.70 38.47 23.49
N THR A 573 25.49 39.47 22.63
CA THR A 573 24.45 40.50 22.82
C THR A 573 23.07 39.99 22.37
N ASP A 574 22.01 40.67 22.78
CA ASP A 574 20.63 40.18 22.58
C ASP A 574 20.08 40.41 21.16
N ASN A 575 20.73 41.21 20.31
CA ASN A 575 20.34 41.31 18.88
C ASN A 575 20.84 40.11 18.05
N GLN A 576 21.74 39.29 18.61
CA GLN A 576 22.30 38.07 18.00
C GLN A 576 21.56 36.79 18.42
N LYS A 577 20.48 36.91 19.21
CA LYS A 577 19.76 35.81 19.85
C LYS A 577 18.33 35.73 19.33
N TRP A 578 17.90 34.52 18.99
CA TRP A 578 16.65 34.27 18.28
C TRP A 578 15.78 33.26 19.02
N TYR A 579 14.55 33.61 19.34
CA TYR A 579 13.54 32.66 19.80
C TYR A 579 12.92 31.98 18.58
N ILE A 580 13.13 30.66 18.45
CA ILE A 580 12.52 29.84 17.41
C ILE A 580 11.15 29.38 17.91
N LYS A 581 10.10 29.65 17.15
CA LYS A 581 8.70 29.46 17.55
C LYS A 581 7.94 28.71 16.47
N TYR A 582 7.27 27.61 16.80
CA TYR A 582 6.50 26.87 15.79
C TYR A 582 5.38 27.73 15.18
N ALA A 583 5.11 27.53 13.88
CA ALA A 583 4.06 28.25 13.15
C ALA A 583 2.93 27.32 12.72
N ASN A 584 3.23 26.41 11.78
CA ASN A 584 2.35 25.36 11.23
C ASN A 584 3.08 24.60 10.10
N ALA A 585 2.61 23.40 9.75
CA ALA A 585 3.10 22.61 8.60
C ALA A 585 4.64 22.41 8.52
N GLY A 586 5.30 22.32 9.68
CA GLY A 586 6.77 22.21 9.75
C GLY A 586 7.55 23.51 9.53
N TYR A 587 6.86 24.67 9.48
CA TYR A 587 7.46 26.01 9.49
C TYR A 587 7.45 26.63 10.89
N TYR A 588 8.37 27.57 11.08
CA TYR A 588 8.65 28.28 12.32
C TYR A 588 8.78 29.78 12.05
N TYR A 589 8.46 30.60 13.04
CA TYR A 589 8.87 31.99 13.12
C TYR A 589 10.25 32.08 13.79
N ILE A 590 11.09 33.01 13.33
CA ILE A 590 12.38 33.34 13.94
C ILE A 590 12.22 34.74 14.54
N VAL A 591 12.27 34.87 15.87
CA VAL A 591 11.91 36.14 16.57
C VAL A 591 13.15 36.68 17.29
N SER A 592 13.52 37.95 17.07
CA SER A 592 14.71 38.52 17.71
C SER A 592 14.47 38.84 19.18
N LYS A 593 15.41 38.45 20.05
CA LYS A 593 15.33 38.74 21.49
C LYS A 593 15.36 40.24 21.78
N CYS A 594 16.12 41.03 21.01
CA CYS A 594 16.36 42.44 21.35
C CYS A 594 15.13 43.36 21.18
N ASN A 595 14.10 42.94 20.45
CA ASN A 595 12.93 43.77 20.12
C ASN A 595 11.60 43.00 19.98
N GLY A 596 11.60 41.66 20.01
CA GLY A 596 10.38 40.84 19.85
C GLY A 596 9.80 40.83 18.43
N LEU A 597 10.51 41.39 17.45
CA LEU A 597 10.10 41.42 16.05
C LEU A 597 10.49 40.12 15.33
N TYR A 598 9.71 39.81 14.30
CA TYR A 598 9.76 38.56 13.55
C TYR A 598 10.67 38.77 12.34
N MET A 599 11.59 37.85 12.07
CA MET A 599 12.33 37.79 10.82
C MET A 599 11.32 37.73 9.66
N ASP A 600 11.52 38.57 8.66
CA ASP A 600 10.51 38.95 7.67
C ASP A 600 11.23 39.22 6.34
N ILE A 601 10.74 38.62 5.26
CA ILE A 601 11.27 38.84 3.91
C ILE A 601 10.59 40.07 3.32
N TYR A 602 11.37 41.08 2.92
CA TYR A 602 10.86 42.37 2.49
C TYR A 602 9.78 42.23 1.39
N THR A 603 8.67 42.96 1.60
CA THR A 603 7.41 42.93 0.81
C THR A 603 6.81 41.54 0.52
N GLY A 604 7.31 40.46 1.13
CA GLY A 604 6.93 39.10 0.76
C GLY A 604 7.38 38.68 -0.65
N SER A 605 8.37 39.38 -1.22
CA SER A 605 8.98 39.00 -2.50
C SER A 605 9.76 37.68 -2.38
N ASN A 606 9.76 36.87 -3.44
CA ASN A 606 10.56 35.65 -3.55
C ASN A 606 11.76 35.79 -4.51
N GLN A 607 12.08 37.02 -4.93
CA GLN A 607 13.18 37.32 -5.85
C GLN A 607 14.55 37.21 -5.17
N ASN A 608 15.55 36.76 -5.93
CA ASN A 608 16.95 36.72 -5.50
C ASN A 608 17.42 38.10 -5.00
N GLY A 609 18.06 38.14 -3.84
CA GLY A 609 18.58 39.36 -3.22
C GLY A 609 17.53 40.17 -2.46
N THR A 610 16.26 39.74 -2.40
CA THR A 610 15.23 40.39 -1.57
C THR A 610 15.70 40.43 -0.12
N ASN A 611 15.61 41.59 0.52
CA ASN A 611 16.16 41.82 1.85
C ASN A 611 15.47 41.00 2.94
N VAL A 612 16.22 40.59 3.97
CA VAL A 612 15.67 40.01 5.20
C VAL A 612 15.80 41.02 6.32
N GLN A 613 14.66 41.36 6.91
CA GLN A 613 14.49 42.36 7.95
C GLN A 613 13.84 41.72 9.18
N VAL A 614 13.60 42.51 10.23
CA VAL A 614 12.64 42.17 11.28
C VAL A 614 11.45 43.12 11.28
N TYR A 615 10.25 42.58 11.43
CA TYR A 615 8.99 43.30 11.33
C TYR A 615 7.97 42.82 12.37
N LYS A 616 6.91 43.60 12.60
CA LYS A 616 5.78 43.20 13.45
C LYS A 616 5.15 41.90 12.95
N GLY A 617 4.89 40.97 13.87
CA GLY A 617 4.29 39.67 13.53
C GLY A 617 2.96 39.83 12.79
N ASN A 618 2.88 39.31 11.55
CA ASN A 618 1.75 39.46 10.64
C ASN A 618 1.19 38.12 10.09
N SER A 619 1.81 36.99 10.46
CA SER A 619 1.41 35.63 10.06
C SER A 619 1.42 35.34 8.55
N SER A 620 2.00 36.22 7.73
CA SER A 620 2.26 35.98 6.31
C SER A 620 3.29 34.87 6.10
N ASN A 621 3.46 34.41 4.86
CA ASN A 621 4.51 33.46 4.50
C ASN A 621 5.91 34.09 4.46
N ALA A 622 6.02 35.43 4.45
CA ALA A 622 7.30 36.15 4.52
C ALA A 622 8.01 35.98 5.88
N GLN A 623 7.27 35.58 6.93
CA GLN A 623 7.79 35.40 8.30
C GLN A 623 7.97 33.94 8.71
N LYS A 624 7.72 32.99 7.79
CA LYS A 624 7.70 31.54 8.08
C LYS A 624 8.87 30.86 7.39
N PHE A 625 9.66 30.14 8.18
CA PHE A 625 10.88 29.47 7.74
C PHE A 625 10.90 28.00 8.15
N LYS A 626 11.45 27.14 7.31
CA LYS A 626 11.60 25.71 7.54
C LYS A 626 13.08 25.37 7.68
N PHE A 627 13.44 24.84 8.84
CA PHE A 627 14.78 24.34 9.11
C PHE A 627 14.95 22.98 8.44
N VAL A 628 15.76 22.92 7.37
CA VAL A 628 16.05 21.72 6.59
C VAL A 628 17.45 21.24 6.94
N SER A 629 17.53 20.14 7.70
CA SER A 629 18.79 19.48 8.03
C SER A 629 19.38 18.78 6.81
N ALA A 630 20.70 18.83 6.66
CA ALA A 630 21.47 17.97 5.78
C ALA A 630 22.68 17.45 6.56
N SER A 631 23.09 16.21 6.30
CA SER A 631 24.32 15.64 6.87
C SER A 631 25.39 15.57 5.81
N PHE A 632 26.60 16.00 6.15
CA PHE A 632 27.77 15.89 5.29
C PHE A 632 28.52 14.59 5.61
N GLY A 633 29.01 13.92 4.59
CA GLY A 633 29.82 12.72 4.76
C GLY A 633 30.99 12.70 3.82
N ILE A 634 31.85 11.71 4.05
CA ILE A 634 32.89 11.30 3.10
C ILE A 634 32.72 9.82 2.81
N ASP A 635 33.15 9.41 1.63
CA ASP A 635 33.50 8.00 1.40
C ASP A 635 35.01 7.84 1.24
N VAL A 636 35.51 6.69 1.67
CA VAL A 636 36.95 6.43 1.80
C VAL A 636 37.30 5.00 1.46
N SER A 637 38.56 4.79 1.10
CA SER A 637 39.15 3.46 0.88
C SER A 637 40.66 3.53 1.16
N LYS A 638 41.42 2.51 0.77
CA LYS A 638 42.89 2.53 0.78
C LYS A 638 43.52 3.77 0.13
N TYR A 639 42.83 4.45 -0.80
CA TYR A 639 43.33 5.65 -1.47
C TYR A 639 43.52 6.86 -0.52
N GLN A 640 42.79 6.92 0.60
CA GLN A 640 42.96 7.97 1.62
C GLN A 640 44.04 7.62 2.68
N GLY A 641 44.74 6.49 2.54
CA GLY A 641 45.94 6.17 3.32
C GLY A 641 45.69 6.06 4.83
N ASN A 642 46.38 6.89 5.62
CA ASN A 642 46.24 6.93 7.08
C ASN A 642 45.50 8.18 7.55
N ILE A 643 44.22 8.01 7.89
CA ILE A 643 43.31 9.08 8.30
C ILE A 643 43.52 9.41 9.78
N ASP A 644 43.76 10.69 10.09
CA ASP A 644 43.74 11.23 11.45
C ASP A 644 42.28 11.49 11.87
N PHE A 645 41.67 10.49 12.50
CA PHE A 645 40.27 10.53 12.92
C PHE A 645 39.97 11.58 14.00
N ASP A 646 40.98 12.04 14.76
CA ASP A 646 40.80 13.10 15.75
C ASP A 646 40.73 14.48 15.09
N LYS A 647 41.58 14.76 14.09
CA LYS A 647 41.44 15.96 13.25
C LYS A 647 40.15 15.91 12.43
N LEU A 648 39.78 14.74 11.90
CA LEU A 648 38.54 14.53 11.14
C LEU A 648 37.31 14.92 11.96
N VAL A 649 37.12 14.30 13.13
CA VAL A 649 35.95 14.52 14.00
C VAL A 649 35.99 15.90 14.63
N ASN A 650 37.16 16.50 14.88
CA ASN A 650 37.25 17.87 15.40
C ASN A 650 37.05 18.96 14.34
N SER A 651 37.19 18.65 13.05
CA SER A 651 36.89 19.60 11.96
C SER A 651 35.42 20.06 11.93
N LYS A 652 34.49 19.23 12.42
CA LYS A 652 33.03 19.38 12.30
C LYS A 652 32.55 19.57 10.85
N ARG A 653 33.29 19.04 9.86
CA ARG A 653 32.94 19.03 8.43
C ARG A 653 32.44 17.67 7.93
N VAL A 654 32.32 16.67 8.81
CA VAL A 654 31.93 15.29 8.51
C VAL A 654 31.03 14.76 9.63
N ASP A 655 29.80 14.39 9.28
CA ASP A 655 28.76 13.84 10.18
C ASP A 655 28.59 12.32 10.07
N PHE A 656 29.16 11.71 9.03
CA PHE A 656 29.13 10.27 8.73
C PHE A 656 30.26 9.85 7.75
N ILE A 657 30.56 8.56 7.67
CA ILE A 657 31.58 8.00 6.76
C ILE A 657 31.10 6.70 6.08
N ILE A 658 31.42 6.50 4.80
CA ILE A 658 31.15 5.24 4.07
C ILE A 658 32.49 4.66 3.61
N SER A 659 32.97 3.58 4.23
CA SER A 659 34.28 3.02 3.86
C SER A 659 34.12 1.83 2.90
N ARG A 660 34.90 1.78 1.82
CA ARG A 660 34.96 0.56 1.00
C ARG A 660 35.42 -0.59 1.88
N ALA A 661 34.70 -1.70 1.83
CA ALA A 661 35.01 -2.92 2.57
C ALA A 661 35.74 -3.96 1.71
N GLY A 662 35.53 -3.90 0.39
CA GLY A 662 36.26 -4.69 -0.58
C GLY A 662 35.73 -4.53 -1.99
N TYR A 663 36.18 -5.43 -2.86
CA TYR A 663 35.78 -5.53 -4.26
C TYR A 663 35.97 -6.99 -4.71
N TYR A 664 35.15 -7.49 -5.65
CA TYR A 664 35.49 -8.76 -6.30
C TYR A 664 36.63 -8.55 -7.30
N SER A 665 37.30 -9.61 -7.74
CA SER A 665 38.38 -9.51 -8.72
C SER A 665 38.27 -10.64 -9.73
N GLU A 666 37.81 -10.32 -10.94
CA GLU A 666 37.65 -11.30 -12.03
C GLU A 666 38.95 -12.07 -12.30
N THR A 667 40.09 -11.36 -12.38
CA THR A 667 41.43 -11.95 -12.60
C THR A 667 41.86 -12.92 -11.50
N ARG A 668 41.42 -12.70 -10.26
CA ARG A 668 41.80 -13.52 -9.09
C ARG A 668 40.68 -14.47 -8.63
N LYS A 669 39.51 -14.42 -9.27
CA LYS A 669 38.27 -15.15 -8.97
C LYS A 669 37.90 -15.21 -7.47
N LYS A 670 38.09 -14.09 -6.76
CA LYS A 670 37.79 -13.98 -5.32
C LYS A 670 37.50 -12.54 -4.89
N PHE A 671 36.77 -12.40 -3.79
CA PHE A 671 36.68 -11.14 -3.03
C PHE A 671 38.05 -10.71 -2.50
N ILE A 672 38.33 -9.41 -2.60
CA ILE A 672 39.51 -8.73 -2.07
C ILE A 672 39.03 -7.70 -1.06
N VAL A 673 39.45 -7.86 0.20
CA VAL A 673 39.21 -6.88 1.27
C VAL A 673 39.93 -5.57 0.96
N ASP A 674 39.29 -4.43 1.26
CA ASP A 674 40.00 -3.16 1.36
C ASP A 674 40.68 -3.07 2.72
N GLU A 675 42.02 -3.06 2.73
CA GLU A 675 42.86 -3.18 3.92
C GLU A 675 42.60 -2.08 4.98
N THR A 676 42.02 -0.95 4.58
CA THR A 676 41.70 0.14 5.52
C THR A 676 40.38 -0.04 6.26
N PHE A 677 39.46 -0.88 5.79
CA PHE A 677 38.09 -0.93 6.31
C PHE A 677 38.02 -1.20 7.81
N SER A 678 38.74 -2.22 8.29
CA SER A 678 38.73 -2.62 9.70
C SER A 678 39.20 -1.47 10.62
N ARG A 679 40.29 -0.78 10.25
CA ARG A 679 40.77 0.41 10.99
C ARG A 679 39.75 1.54 10.94
N ASN A 680 39.21 1.85 9.76
CA ASN A 680 38.25 2.93 9.57
C ASN A 680 36.98 2.68 10.39
N TYR A 681 36.49 1.44 10.46
CA TYR A 681 35.39 1.02 11.33
C TYR A 681 35.71 1.24 12.81
N GLN A 682 36.78 0.65 13.34
CA GLN A 682 37.11 0.74 14.76
C GLN A 682 37.33 2.19 15.23
N GLU A 683 38.10 2.99 14.47
CA GLU A 683 38.36 4.39 14.82
C GLU A 683 37.12 5.31 14.66
N SER A 684 36.16 4.95 13.80
CA SER A 684 34.86 5.63 13.70
C SER A 684 33.97 5.31 14.89
N LYS A 685 33.79 4.01 15.23
CA LYS A 685 32.98 3.57 16.37
C LYS A 685 33.50 4.18 17.69
N LYS A 686 34.82 4.19 17.89
CA LYS A 686 35.52 4.79 19.03
C LYS A 686 35.21 6.28 19.26
N ARG A 687 34.82 7.02 18.21
CA ARG A 687 34.50 8.46 18.28
C ARG A 687 33.01 8.78 18.04
N ASN A 688 32.15 7.76 18.02
CA ASN A 688 30.73 7.87 17.67
C ASN A 688 30.49 8.51 16.29
N LEU A 689 31.44 8.37 15.35
CA LEU A 689 31.25 8.74 13.95
C LEU A 689 30.47 7.59 13.26
N PRO A 690 29.26 7.83 12.74
CA PRO A 690 28.47 6.78 12.11
C PRO A 690 29.13 6.27 10.84
N ILE A 691 29.28 4.95 10.74
CA ILE A 691 29.91 4.30 9.59
C ILE A 691 28.96 3.38 8.82
N GLY A 692 29.00 3.50 7.49
CA GLY A 692 28.51 2.53 6.52
C GLY A 692 29.65 1.95 5.67
N SER A 693 29.30 1.15 4.67
CA SER A 693 30.31 0.51 3.83
C SER A 693 29.84 0.26 2.41
N TYR A 694 30.77 0.04 1.48
CA TYR A 694 30.42 -0.40 0.13
C TYR A 694 31.34 -1.50 -0.42
N ILE A 695 30.82 -2.23 -1.42
CA ILE A 695 31.56 -3.20 -2.23
C ILE A 695 31.44 -2.81 -3.71
N TYR A 696 32.60 -2.60 -4.35
CA TYR A 696 32.67 -2.42 -5.80
C TYR A 696 32.43 -3.79 -6.45
N SER A 697 31.33 -3.90 -7.19
CA SER A 697 30.78 -5.19 -7.65
C SER A 697 31.18 -5.52 -9.08
N TYR A 698 31.53 -6.78 -9.31
CA TYR A 698 31.72 -7.37 -10.64
C TYR A 698 30.61 -8.38 -10.97
N ALA A 699 29.51 -8.38 -10.20
CA ALA A 699 28.41 -9.33 -10.41
C ALA A 699 27.80 -9.16 -11.81
N LEU A 700 27.76 -10.24 -12.59
CA LEU A 700 27.16 -10.28 -13.92
C LEU A 700 25.76 -10.93 -13.91
N ASN A 701 25.42 -11.61 -12.81
CA ASN A 701 24.10 -12.21 -12.58
C ASN A 701 23.73 -12.27 -11.08
N LYS A 702 22.51 -12.73 -10.79
CA LYS A 702 21.96 -12.86 -9.42
C LYS A 702 22.82 -13.70 -8.47
N GLU A 703 23.42 -14.79 -8.94
CA GLU A 703 24.22 -15.67 -8.10
C GLU A 703 25.56 -15.04 -7.72
N ASP A 704 26.20 -14.32 -8.64
CA ASP A 704 27.42 -13.56 -8.36
C ASP A 704 27.15 -12.51 -7.27
N ALA A 705 26.03 -11.79 -7.36
CA ALA A 705 25.63 -10.78 -6.39
C ALA A 705 25.38 -11.36 -4.98
N ILE A 706 24.81 -12.57 -4.91
CA ILE A 706 24.63 -13.32 -3.66
C ILE A 706 25.98 -13.80 -3.10
N ASN A 707 26.89 -14.26 -3.97
CA ASN A 707 28.23 -14.70 -3.59
C ASN A 707 29.11 -13.54 -3.07
N GLU A 708 29.06 -12.38 -3.73
CA GLU A 708 29.71 -11.15 -3.28
C GLU A 708 29.18 -10.69 -1.91
N ALA A 709 27.84 -10.62 -1.75
CA ALA A 709 27.22 -10.32 -0.46
C ALA A 709 27.66 -11.30 0.64
N ASN A 710 27.66 -12.60 0.37
CA ASN A 710 28.05 -13.64 1.34
C ASN A 710 29.53 -13.53 1.76
N GLN A 711 30.45 -13.26 0.82
CA GLN A 711 31.86 -13.01 1.13
C GLN A 711 32.03 -11.76 2.00
N LEU A 712 31.32 -10.68 1.68
CA LEU A 712 31.33 -9.43 2.45
C LEU A 712 30.78 -9.61 3.88
N ILE A 713 29.63 -10.30 4.02
CA ILE A 713 29.01 -10.64 5.30
C ILE A 713 29.97 -11.47 6.17
N ASN A 714 30.71 -12.41 5.57
CA ASN A 714 31.69 -13.22 6.28
C ASN A 714 32.95 -12.43 6.69
N TYR A 715 33.37 -11.44 5.89
CA TYR A 715 34.41 -10.50 6.30
C TYR A 715 33.95 -9.63 7.49
N PHE A 716 32.74 -9.06 7.45
CA PHE A 716 32.23 -8.29 8.59
C PHE A 716 32.15 -9.11 9.89
N LYS A 717 31.80 -10.39 9.82
CA LYS A 717 31.86 -11.29 10.98
C LYS A 717 33.29 -11.46 11.51
N SER A 718 34.31 -11.63 10.64
CA SER A 718 35.69 -11.90 11.09
C SER A 718 36.37 -10.70 11.75
N ILE A 719 35.92 -9.47 11.48
CA ILE A 719 36.39 -8.24 12.16
C ILE A 719 35.42 -7.70 13.24
N ASN A 720 34.37 -8.46 13.57
CA ASN A 720 33.27 -8.05 14.46
C ASN A 720 32.59 -6.71 14.07
N ALA A 721 32.46 -6.45 12.76
CA ALA A 721 31.66 -5.36 12.19
C ALA A 721 30.20 -5.78 11.96
N THR A 722 29.63 -6.54 12.91
CA THR A 722 28.34 -7.22 12.78
C THR A 722 27.11 -6.30 12.75
N LYS A 723 27.29 -5.00 13.03
CA LYS A 723 26.27 -3.97 12.82
C LYS A 723 26.93 -2.64 12.44
N LEU A 724 26.56 -2.12 11.27
CA LEU A 724 26.92 -0.78 10.80
C LEU A 724 25.80 0.22 11.13
N ASP A 725 26.14 1.50 11.22
CA ASP A 725 25.19 2.57 11.53
C ASP A 725 24.39 2.98 10.29
N LEU A 726 25.10 3.06 9.16
CA LEU A 726 24.54 3.40 7.85
C LEU A 726 24.40 2.13 6.99
N PRO A 727 23.79 2.22 5.79
CA PRO A 727 23.66 1.08 4.89
C PRO A 727 24.99 0.49 4.38
N VAL A 728 24.90 -0.76 3.95
CA VAL A 728 25.89 -1.41 3.09
C VAL A 728 25.45 -1.23 1.64
N PHE A 729 26.29 -0.62 0.82
CA PHE A 729 26.00 -0.32 -0.59
C PHE A 729 26.66 -1.34 -1.51
N ILE A 730 25.92 -1.82 -2.52
CA ILE A 730 26.53 -2.39 -3.72
C ILE A 730 26.80 -1.25 -4.70
N ASP A 731 28.03 -1.18 -5.18
CA ASP A 731 28.53 -0.18 -6.12
C ASP A 731 28.54 -0.81 -7.53
N ILE A 732 27.71 -0.23 -8.41
CA ILE A 732 27.37 -0.73 -9.76
C ILE A 732 27.78 0.31 -10.79
N GLU A 733 29.02 0.22 -11.28
CA GLU A 733 29.47 0.97 -12.44
C GLU A 733 30.57 0.31 -13.32
N ASP A 734 30.89 -0.97 -13.13
CA ASP A 734 32.00 -1.59 -13.89
C ASP A 734 31.69 -1.80 -15.38
N SER A 735 32.73 -1.64 -16.19
CA SER A 735 32.78 -1.99 -17.60
C SER A 735 32.24 -3.38 -17.96
N SER A 736 32.47 -4.43 -17.17
CA SER A 736 32.02 -5.79 -17.52
C SER A 736 30.49 -5.96 -17.44
N GLN A 737 29.84 -5.18 -16.57
CA GLN A 737 28.38 -5.09 -16.46
C GLN A 737 27.72 -4.32 -17.62
N SER A 738 28.49 -3.61 -18.46
CA SER A 738 27.96 -2.67 -19.44
C SER A 738 27.10 -3.31 -20.55
N GLY A 739 27.33 -4.59 -20.86
CA GLY A 739 26.54 -5.37 -21.83
C GLY A 739 25.18 -5.86 -21.30
N LEU A 740 24.93 -5.75 -19.98
CA LEU A 740 23.70 -6.25 -19.37
C LEU A 740 22.51 -5.31 -19.59
N SER A 741 21.32 -5.91 -19.65
CA SER A 741 20.05 -5.18 -19.75
C SER A 741 19.67 -4.51 -18.42
N LYS A 742 18.80 -3.51 -18.50
CA LYS A 742 18.28 -2.78 -17.35
C LYS A 742 17.57 -3.69 -16.32
N SER A 743 16.98 -4.82 -16.75
CA SER A 743 16.38 -5.79 -15.83
C SER A 743 17.44 -6.56 -15.07
N GLN A 744 18.45 -7.12 -15.76
CA GLN A 744 19.52 -7.91 -15.14
C GLN A 744 20.32 -7.12 -14.08
N ILE A 745 20.67 -5.86 -14.37
CA ILE A 745 21.30 -4.97 -13.37
C ILE A 745 20.40 -4.73 -12.17
N THR A 746 19.09 -4.57 -12.37
CA THR A 746 18.13 -4.41 -11.28
C THR A 746 17.98 -5.69 -10.46
N GLU A 747 18.02 -6.86 -11.10
CA GLU A 747 17.98 -8.18 -10.45
C GLU A 747 19.24 -8.46 -9.62
N ILE A 748 20.42 -8.00 -10.08
CA ILE A 748 21.68 -7.97 -9.29
C ILE A 748 21.50 -7.10 -8.03
N CYS A 749 21.01 -5.86 -8.19
CA CYS A 749 20.75 -4.93 -7.09
C CYS A 749 19.80 -5.53 -6.04
N LEU A 750 18.70 -6.16 -6.49
CA LEU A 750 17.71 -6.81 -5.64
C LEU A 750 18.29 -8.04 -4.92
N ALA A 751 19.03 -8.89 -5.64
CA ALA A 751 19.62 -10.11 -5.08
C ALA A 751 20.63 -9.81 -3.97
N TYR A 752 21.50 -8.83 -4.19
CA TYR A 752 22.44 -8.34 -3.19
C TYR A 752 21.71 -7.79 -1.96
N GLY A 753 20.77 -6.86 -2.16
CA GLY A 753 20.09 -6.19 -1.05
C GLY A 753 19.16 -7.11 -0.26
N GLU A 754 18.54 -8.10 -0.89
CA GLU A 754 17.87 -9.20 -0.19
C GLU A 754 18.83 -9.97 0.74
N GLN A 755 20.04 -10.28 0.26
CA GLN A 755 21.01 -11.07 1.02
C GLN A 755 21.61 -10.28 2.18
N MET A 756 21.94 -9.00 1.99
CA MET A 756 22.38 -8.11 3.05
C MET A 756 21.30 -7.91 4.13
N LYS A 757 20.03 -7.77 3.74
CA LYS A 757 18.90 -7.69 4.68
C LYS A 757 18.70 -8.97 5.49
N LYS A 758 18.80 -10.16 4.87
CA LYS A 758 18.75 -11.46 5.58
C LYS A 758 19.85 -11.58 6.64
N ALA A 759 21.01 -10.94 6.42
CA ALA A 759 22.11 -10.86 7.38
C ALA A 759 22.00 -9.71 8.40
N GLY A 760 20.90 -8.95 8.42
CA GLY A 760 20.61 -7.92 9.42
C GLY A 760 21.08 -6.50 9.08
N TYR A 761 21.61 -6.26 7.88
CA TYR A 761 22.14 -4.94 7.49
C TYR A 761 21.08 -4.09 6.77
N LYS A 762 21.09 -2.77 7.04
CA LYS A 762 20.52 -1.77 6.11
C LYS A 762 21.26 -1.90 4.77
N THR A 763 20.56 -1.76 3.64
CA THR A 763 21.17 -1.89 2.31
C THR A 763 20.93 -0.66 1.44
N GLY A 764 21.83 -0.40 0.50
CA GLY A 764 21.68 0.64 -0.51
C GLY A 764 22.32 0.26 -1.83
N ILE A 765 22.12 1.12 -2.83
CA ILE A 765 22.76 1.04 -4.15
C ILE A 765 23.59 2.31 -4.35
N TYR A 766 24.84 2.17 -4.77
CA TYR A 766 25.64 3.25 -5.34
C TYR A 766 25.76 3.05 -6.85
N ALA A 767 25.69 4.15 -7.59
CA ALA A 767 26.02 4.20 -9.02
C ALA A 767 26.29 5.64 -9.46
N SER A 768 27.19 5.88 -10.41
CA SER A 768 27.23 7.18 -11.10
C SER A 768 25.95 7.45 -11.89
N LYS A 769 25.66 8.74 -12.10
CA LYS A 769 24.42 9.27 -12.69
C LYS A 769 23.99 8.60 -13.99
N TYR A 770 24.94 8.23 -14.85
CA TYR A 770 24.65 7.50 -16.09
C TYR A 770 24.04 6.11 -15.80
N TRP A 771 24.70 5.32 -14.95
CA TRP A 771 24.22 4.00 -14.52
C TRP A 771 22.88 4.12 -13.79
N TYR A 772 22.79 5.02 -12.80
CA TYR A 772 21.57 5.31 -12.06
C TYR A 772 20.37 5.63 -12.97
N MET A 773 20.54 6.49 -13.98
CA MET A 773 19.46 6.87 -14.89
C MET A 773 19.11 5.79 -15.93
N THR A 774 20.13 5.14 -16.51
CA THR A 774 19.97 4.34 -17.74
C THR A 774 19.99 2.83 -17.49
N LYS A 775 20.78 2.35 -16.51
CA LYS A 775 21.05 0.92 -16.27
C LYS A 775 20.25 0.32 -15.12
N ILE A 776 19.72 1.11 -14.18
CA ILE A 776 18.96 0.60 -13.02
C ILE A 776 17.48 1.01 -13.08
N ASP A 777 16.56 0.05 -12.89
CA ASP A 777 15.12 0.31 -12.79
C ASP A 777 14.72 0.60 -11.35
N ILE A 778 15.01 1.83 -10.92
CA ILE A 778 14.75 2.35 -9.58
C ILE A 778 13.29 2.13 -9.13
N SER A 779 12.33 2.06 -10.06
CA SER A 779 10.92 1.84 -9.76
C SER A 779 10.60 0.46 -9.16
N LYS A 780 11.53 -0.50 -9.32
CA LYS A 780 11.43 -1.87 -8.77
C LYS A 780 12.23 -2.07 -7.48
N LEU A 781 13.06 -1.11 -7.08
CA LEU A 781 13.84 -1.21 -5.84
C LEU A 781 12.92 -0.96 -4.63
N PRO A 782 13.05 -1.73 -3.53
CA PRO A 782 12.29 -1.49 -2.31
C PRO A 782 12.52 -0.08 -1.75
N ALA A 783 11.46 0.59 -1.30
CA ALA A 783 11.48 1.99 -0.86
C ALA A 783 12.31 2.28 0.41
N ASP A 784 12.88 1.24 1.03
CA ASP A 784 13.80 1.28 2.16
C ASP A 784 15.27 0.99 1.77
N TYR A 785 15.57 0.79 0.48
CA TYR A 785 16.95 0.83 -0.04
C TYR A 785 17.43 2.28 -0.08
N CYS A 786 18.62 2.55 0.45
CA CYS A 786 19.21 3.88 0.36
C CYS A 786 19.83 4.08 -1.03
N LEU A 787 19.42 5.13 -1.74
CA LEU A 787 19.96 5.46 -3.06
C LEU A 787 21.12 6.45 -2.94
N TRP A 788 22.32 6.04 -3.30
CA TRP A 788 23.53 6.86 -3.32
C TRP A 788 23.98 7.06 -4.78
N VAL A 789 24.25 8.29 -5.20
CA VAL A 789 24.55 8.59 -6.61
C VAL A 789 25.75 9.53 -6.74
N ALA A 790 26.68 9.19 -7.63
CA ALA A 790 27.77 10.07 -8.04
C ALA A 790 27.37 10.97 -9.21
N SER A 791 27.52 12.29 -9.05
CA SER A 791 27.36 13.26 -10.13
C SER A 791 28.16 14.52 -9.80
N TYR A 792 29.45 14.49 -10.08
CA TYR A 792 30.33 15.63 -9.83
C TYR A 792 29.90 16.86 -10.66
N GLY A 793 29.91 18.03 -10.02
CA GLY A 793 29.64 19.32 -10.68
C GLY A 793 30.91 19.85 -11.36
N ASN A 794 31.40 20.99 -10.89
CA ASN A 794 32.72 21.53 -11.29
C ASN A 794 33.89 20.64 -10.84
N ASN A 795 33.65 19.76 -9.86
CA ASN A 795 34.62 18.86 -9.24
C ASN A 795 35.87 19.56 -8.67
N ASP A 796 35.65 20.66 -7.95
CA ASP A 796 36.66 21.57 -7.40
C ASP A 796 36.72 21.56 -5.85
N GLY A 797 36.15 20.53 -5.21
CA GLY A 797 36.01 20.44 -3.75
C GLY A 797 34.87 21.29 -3.17
N THR A 798 34.26 22.18 -3.96
CA THR A 798 33.12 23.01 -3.55
C THR A 798 31.79 22.29 -3.75
N ILE A 799 30.74 22.84 -3.13
CA ILE A 799 29.37 22.33 -3.24
C ILE A 799 28.69 23.02 -4.43
N PRO A 800 28.29 22.31 -5.50
CA PRO A 800 27.73 22.92 -6.71
C PRO A 800 26.38 23.62 -6.48
N ASP A 801 26.11 24.71 -7.21
CA ASP A 801 24.90 25.57 -7.08
C ASP A 801 23.53 24.89 -7.32
N ASN A 802 23.46 23.57 -7.52
CA ASN A 802 22.25 22.84 -7.90
C ASN A 802 21.96 21.55 -7.08
N VAL A 803 22.64 21.35 -5.95
CA VAL A 803 22.49 20.21 -5.03
C VAL A 803 21.04 19.73 -4.84
N TYR A 804 20.14 20.59 -4.33
CA TYR A 804 18.75 20.20 -4.06
C TYR A 804 17.88 19.96 -5.31
N GLN A 805 18.36 20.23 -6.54
CA GLN A 805 17.65 19.88 -7.79
C GLN A 805 17.40 18.37 -7.94
N TYR A 806 18.16 17.54 -7.22
CA TYR A 806 18.10 16.07 -7.29
C TYR A 806 17.59 15.40 -6.00
N LYS A 807 17.14 16.19 -5.01
CA LYS A 807 16.68 15.71 -3.70
C LYS A 807 15.51 14.72 -3.74
N GLU A 808 14.67 14.79 -4.77
CA GLU A 808 13.53 13.87 -4.98
C GLU A 808 13.91 12.61 -5.79
N LYS A 809 15.21 12.39 -6.05
CA LYS A 809 15.70 11.27 -6.88
C LYS A 809 16.61 10.31 -6.13
N HIS A 810 17.45 10.80 -5.21
CA HIS A 810 18.39 9.96 -4.45
C HIS A 810 18.65 10.52 -3.06
N ASP A 811 19.08 9.66 -2.13
CA ASP A 811 19.14 9.91 -0.69
C ASP A 811 20.49 10.44 -0.21
N ILE A 812 21.55 10.01 -0.89
CA ILE A 812 22.92 10.49 -0.72
C ILE A 812 23.43 10.88 -2.11
N TRP A 813 24.13 12.00 -2.19
CA TRP A 813 24.75 12.49 -3.40
C TRP A 813 26.23 12.75 -3.18
N GLN A 814 27.07 12.07 -3.96
CA GLN A 814 28.52 12.29 -4.02
C GLN A 814 28.76 13.39 -5.06
N TYR A 815 29.23 14.55 -4.59
CA TYR A 815 29.18 15.80 -5.36
C TYR A 815 30.54 16.27 -5.89
N THR A 816 31.63 15.75 -5.32
CA THR A 816 33.00 15.97 -5.79
C THR A 816 33.94 14.91 -5.24
N SER A 817 34.92 14.50 -6.05
CA SER A 817 36.04 13.61 -5.70
C SER A 817 37.34 14.36 -5.33
N THR A 818 37.27 15.69 -5.22
CA THR A 818 38.42 16.57 -4.93
C THR A 818 38.27 17.33 -3.61
N GLY A 819 37.47 16.80 -2.68
CA GLY A 819 37.27 17.38 -1.36
C GLY A 819 38.56 17.42 -0.55
N ASN A 820 38.74 18.50 0.21
CA ASN A 820 39.84 18.66 1.17
C ASN A 820 39.28 18.73 2.59
N ILE A 821 39.66 17.79 3.48
CA ILE A 821 39.15 17.65 4.84
C ILE A 821 40.32 17.49 5.83
N PRO A 822 40.36 18.26 6.94
CA PRO A 822 41.40 18.13 7.96
C PRO A 822 41.48 16.70 8.52
N GLY A 823 42.67 16.11 8.45
CA GLY A 823 42.92 14.73 8.88
C GLY A 823 43.00 13.71 7.73
N ILE A 824 42.72 14.12 6.49
CA ILE A 824 42.99 13.34 5.27
C ILE A 824 44.06 14.07 4.46
N ASN A 825 45.04 13.31 3.95
CA ASN A 825 46.08 13.84 3.06
C ASN A 825 45.66 13.64 1.60
N GLY A 826 45.55 14.75 0.86
CA GLY A 826 45.06 14.72 -0.52
C GLY A 826 43.54 14.79 -0.62
N ASN A 827 42.99 14.18 -1.67
CA ASN A 827 41.58 14.30 -2.03
C ASN A 827 40.71 13.23 -1.33
N VAL A 828 39.47 13.62 -1.03
CA VAL A 828 38.41 12.71 -0.56
C VAL A 828 37.08 13.00 -1.24
N ASP A 829 36.35 11.93 -1.49
CA ASP A 829 35.01 11.94 -2.07
C ASP A 829 33.98 12.45 -1.04
N MET A 830 33.28 13.53 -1.40
CA MET A 830 32.40 14.27 -0.51
C MET A 830 30.93 14.01 -0.80
N ASN A 831 30.15 13.82 0.26
CA ASN A 831 28.77 13.39 0.20
C ASN A 831 27.83 14.33 0.96
N ILE A 832 26.60 14.47 0.46
CA ILE A 832 25.49 15.11 1.16
C ILE A 832 24.34 14.10 1.25
N SER A 833 23.83 13.86 2.45
CA SER A 833 22.60 13.10 2.65
C SER A 833 21.40 14.00 2.93
N TYR A 834 20.29 13.70 2.26
CA TYR A 834 19.03 14.44 2.34
C TYR A 834 17.98 13.78 3.26
N LYS A 835 18.29 12.58 3.77
CA LYS A 835 17.50 11.84 4.78
C LYS A 835 18.33 11.71 6.06
N ASN A 836 17.69 11.35 7.17
CA ASN A 836 18.44 10.73 8.26
C ASN A 836 18.75 9.28 7.85
N ILE A 837 20.03 8.96 7.68
CA ILE A 837 20.54 7.64 7.27
C ILE A 837 21.14 6.83 8.42
N LYS A 838 21.13 7.40 9.64
CA LYS A 838 21.56 6.75 10.89
C LYS A 838 20.52 5.74 11.38
#